data_AF-A0A6C0IUP8-F1
#
_entry.id   AF-A0A6C0IUP8-F1
#
_cell.length_a   1.000
_cell.length_b   1.000
_cell.length_c   1.000
_cell.angle_alpha   90.00
_cell.angle_beta   90.00
_cell.angle_gamma   90.00
#
_symmetry.space_group_name_H-M   'P 1'
#
loop_
_entity.id
_entity.type
_entity.pdbx_description
1 polymer ?
#
loop_
_entity_poly.entity_id
_entity_poly.type
_entity_poly.pdbx_seq_one_letter_code
_entity_poly.pdbx_strand_id
1 'polypeptide(L)'
;MDLEVAPLEIKLNTNIPNQASISFTSSLLHHPSYTIPTNIEKYPYLISNAYFPEDALRNMDWEERISFFFNLNTMRNTMTNEMIGIKTEPEEKQLVENRNIFILIKALFPTKYFVHKNIHQTLEYVTGEQPERSFFFNPFSQQFSYSRLNNQVYTNIRVTWKNDLLNHPLYYDLVKNTYEFIIKQQKEDIRATEKYAKIMVKFNTLLREYVSRMLGIMQEYDENMPIDKDQNYHALLRVALVNSVYQWINYENTDETFVKIFIMNIKQYNNELKNKVDEKYLTPRDVDFVSKTLFDLIEQKDDYINAIKDPLMRKKAKLELVFNEDVEFLTTNRLLIKLENDKELKTYFNDYINYFTSKEDEMKAVYANLIDELKQAVDFQSYKRTPFLQISSQPDLLKNNATYRLYYVNNIEKLLDTTSNKVSVIPGNHKLYALLHSNNEEDVTYFFDFMEYVYEKYILYKSSSLPVKDDFIQNASELIYTGVDTLKDQKQVHFILDVIDGEVNDENKSTYYCPFMNHYMGFLLSDFTQPNTFVKWKAEPYNFIVSTSAIQDKITSTENKPVEEPVLVPTSDTLDDNWEKFKNLVNIASREKIVDSLLILKKQNPAIDETDEFAFVQTNNPSLFSAIKNISKHIKKRDLNTMGFRENLQTLKEFTNNYQSRFVYNKQLLDDLSTEQIDQYEKINKDKAENELYAIIANNAVQYFQQKGGRKTRKKVKFAKKNNIVFIE
;
A
#
# COMPACT_ATOMS: atom_id res chain seq x y z
N MET A 1 -8.97 -8.07 44.04
CA MET A 1 -8.95 -8.40 42.60
C MET A 1 -7.94 -7.46 41.96
N ASP A 2 -6.97 -7.98 41.22
CA ASP A 2 -5.91 -7.17 40.60
C ASP A 2 -6.35 -6.73 39.19
N LEU A 3 -7.03 -5.58 39.12
CA LEU A 3 -7.58 -5.04 37.88
C LEU A 3 -6.54 -4.16 37.18
N GLU A 4 -6.27 -4.46 35.91
CA GLU A 4 -5.47 -3.59 35.04
C GLU A 4 -6.36 -2.47 34.54
N VAL A 5 -6.27 -1.30 35.20
CA VAL A 5 -7.10 -0.14 34.91
C VAL A 5 -6.23 1.02 34.42
N ALA A 6 -6.59 1.60 33.28
CA ALA A 6 -5.90 2.76 32.72
C ALA A 6 -6.92 3.84 32.27
N PRO A 7 -6.55 5.14 32.31
CA PRO A 7 -7.35 6.17 31.69
C PRO A 7 -7.41 5.96 30.17
N LEU A 8 -8.58 6.22 29.59
CA LEU A 8 -8.86 6.07 28.16
C LEU A 8 -9.11 7.42 27.51
N GLU A 9 -8.23 7.83 26.60
CA GLU A 9 -8.47 8.97 25.73
C GLU A 9 -9.28 8.53 24.49
N ILE A 10 -10.50 9.05 24.37
CA ILE A 10 -11.34 8.83 23.18
C ILE A 10 -11.18 10.04 22.26
N LYS A 11 -10.52 9.85 21.11
CA LYS A 11 -10.39 10.86 20.06
C LYS A 11 -11.62 10.84 19.16
N LEU A 12 -12.29 11.98 19.01
CA LEU A 12 -13.51 12.12 18.23
C LEU A 12 -13.28 12.98 16.99
N ASN A 13 -13.69 12.45 15.85
CA ASN A 13 -13.88 13.20 14.62
C ASN A 13 -15.38 13.41 14.41
N THR A 14 -15.82 14.64 14.13
CA THR A 14 -17.25 14.96 14.01
C THR A 14 -17.58 15.52 12.64
N ASN A 15 -18.87 15.56 12.30
CA ASN A 15 -19.40 16.22 11.11
C ASN A 15 -19.57 17.74 11.30
N ILE A 16 -19.04 18.32 12.38
CA ILE A 16 -19.04 19.78 12.59
C ILE A 16 -18.00 20.40 11.63
N PRO A 17 -18.42 21.34 10.75
CA PRO A 17 -17.50 21.93 9.77
C PRO A 17 -16.30 22.60 10.42
N ASN A 18 -15.12 22.44 9.81
CA ASN A 18 -13.86 23.05 10.23
C ASN A 18 -13.38 22.68 11.65
N GLN A 19 -13.93 21.61 12.24
CA GLN A 19 -13.51 21.14 13.56
C GLN A 19 -12.41 20.07 13.43
N ALA A 20 -11.26 20.34 14.07
CA ALA A 20 -10.20 19.34 14.22
C ALA A 20 -10.63 18.20 15.16
N SER A 21 -9.88 17.08 15.15
CA SER A 21 -10.13 15.98 16.10
C SER A 21 -9.99 16.47 17.54
N ILE A 22 -10.94 16.09 18.40
CA ILE A 22 -10.99 16.51 19.81
C ILE A 22 -10.92 15.30 20.74
N SER A 23 -10.40 15.49 21.95
CA SER A 23 -10.46 14.44 22.99
C SER A 23 -11.78 14.55 23.76
N PHE A 24 -12.48 13.44 23.92
CA PHE A 24 -13.67 13.38 24.77
C PHE A 24 -13.28 13.47 26.24
N THR A 25 -13.83 14.47 26.93
CA THR A 25 -13.60 14.70 28.36
C THR A 25 -14.93 14.83 29.08
N SER A 26 -14.91 14.65 30.42
CA SER A 26 -16.11 14.79 31.26
C SER A 26 -16.82 16.14 31.10
N SER A 27 -16.11 17.20 30.71
CA SER A 27 -16.70 18.51 30.39
C SER A 27 -17.62 18.53 29.17
N LEU A 28 -17.55 17.52 28.30
CA LEU A 28 -18.41 17.38 27.12
C LEU A 28 -19.69 16.59 27.42
N LEU A 29 -19.80 16.00 28.61
CA LEU A 29 -21.01 15.30 29.06
C LEU A 29 -22.17 16.28 29.17
N HIS A 30 -23.34 15.87 28.69
CA HIS A 30 -24.58 16.62 28.83
C HIS A 30 -25.77 15.67 28.92
N HIS A 31 -26.67 15.95 29.85
CA HIS A 31 -27.95 15.27 29.94
C HIS A 31 -29.04 16.29 30.32
N PRO A 32 -30.21 16.29 29.67
CA PRO A 32 -31.24 17.30 29.91
C PRO A 32 -31.88 17.20 31.31
N SER A 33 -31.92 16.00 31.89
CA SER A 33 -32.65 15.72 33.15
C SER A 33 -31.76 15.31 34.33
N TYR A 34 -30.46 15.11 34.13
CA TYR A 34 -29.55 14.63 35.18
C TYR A 34 -28.41 15.62 35.35
N THR A 35 -27.89 15.69 36.58
CA THR A 35 -26.74 16.53 36.90
C THR A 35 -25.46 15.75 36.71
N ILE A 36 -24.41 16.42 36.22
CA ILE A 36 -23.10 15.77 36.09
C ILE A 36 -22.55 15.54 37.51
N PRO A 37 -22.15 14.31 37.88
CA PRO A 37 -21.57 14.05 39.19
C PRO A 37 -20.31 14.90 39.42
N THR A 38 -20.11 15.40 40.64
CA THR A 38 -19.03 16.36 40.96
C THR A 38 -17.67 15.72 41.19
N ASN A 39 -17.61 14.42 41.47
CA ASN A 39 -16.38 13.67 41.77
C ASN A 39 -16.02 12.71 40.63
N ILE A 40 -15.77 13.26 39.45
CA ILE A 40 -15.43 12.51 38.23
C ILE A 40 -14.14 13.05 37.61
N GLU A 41 -13.38 12.15 37.01
CA GLU A 41 -12.10 12.46 36.37
C GLU A 41 -12.29 13.06 34.98
N LYS A 42 -11.18 13.54 34.39
CA LYS A 42 -11.19 14.12 33.03
C LYS A 42 -11.54 13.07 31.97
N TYR A 43 -10.99 11.87 32.08
CA TYR A 43 -11.13 10.77 31.12
C TYR A 43 -11.80 9.56 31.77
N PRO A 44 -12.56 8.76 31.01
CA PRO A 44 -13.09 7.51 31.53
C PRO A 44 -11.95 6.49 31.72
N TYR A 45 -12.20 5.49 32.56
CA TYR A 45 -11.31 4.36 32.78
C TYR A 45 -11.70 3.16 31.93
N LEU A 46 -10.69 2.42 31.45
CA LEU A 46 -10.84 1.13 30.79
C LEU A 46 -10.17 0.05 31.64
N ILE A 47 -10.80 -1.13 31.69
CA ILE A 47 -10.22 -2.34 32.28
C ILE A 47 -9.76 -3.25 31.15
N SER A 48 -8.51 -3.70 31.21
CA SER A 48 -7.89 -4.53 30.17
C SER A 48 -7.98 -6.03 30.44
N ASN A 49 -8.20 -6.44 31.70
CA ASN A 49 -8.10 -7.85 32.11
C ASN A 49 -9.39 -8.44 32.72
N ALA A 50 -10.50 -7.70 32.73
CA ALA A 50 -11.80 -8.21 33.15
C ALA A 50 -12.93 -7.53 32.38
N TYR A 51 -13.97 -8.28 32.02
CA TYR A 51 -15.15 -7.73 31.33
C TYR A 51 -15.95 -6.81 32.25
N PHE A 52 -16.50 -5.72 31.71
CA PHE A 52 -17.46 -4.90 32.43
C PHE A 52 -18.74 -5.69 32.78
N PRO A 53 -19.34 -5.47 33.97
CA PRO A 53 -20.57 -6.13 34.39
C PRO A 53 -21.77 -5.53 33.66
N GLU A 54 -22.02 -6.03 32.45
CA GLU A 54 -23.02 -5.46 31.54
C GLU A 54 -24.43 -5.42 32.16
N ASP A 55 -24.81 -6.45 32.92
CA ASP A 55 -26.13 -6.51 33.58
C ASP A 55 -26.26 -5.48 34.71
N ALA A 56 -25.22 -5.29 35.51
CA ALA A 56 -25.20 -4.25 36.54
C ALA A 56 -25.28 -2.86 35.90
N LEU A 57 -24.48 -2.60 34.87
CA LEU A 57 -24.47 -1.32 34.15
C LEU A 57 -25.81 -1.00 33.48
N ARG A 58 -26.56 -2.01 33.02
CA ARG A 58 -27.90 -1.82 32.43
C ARG A 58 -28.93 -1.36 33.45
N ASN A 59 -28.77 -1.75 34.71
CA ASN A 59 -29.71 -1.41 35.79
C ASN A 59 -29.39 -0.08 36.49
N MET A 60 -28.22 0.50 36.20
CA MET A 60 -27.78 1.78 36.76
C MET A 60 -28.43 2.98 36.06
N ASP A 61 -28.75 4.01 36.85
CA ASP A 61 -29.16 5.31 36.32
C ASP A 61 -28.00 6.00 35.58
N TRP A 62 -28.31 7.06 34.83
CA TRP A 62 -27.29 7.74 34.02
C TRP A 62 -26.12 8.26 34.87
N GLU A 63 -26.39 8.90 36.01
CA GLU A 63 -25.36 9.45 36.91
C GLU A 63 -24.45 8.36 37.50
N GLU A 64 -25.02 7.20 37.84
CA GLU A 64 -24.31 6.04 38.34
C GLU A 64 -23.42 5.41 37.28
N ARG A 65 -23.92 5.29 36.02
CA ARG A 65 -23.11 4.84 34.88
C ARG A 65 -21.94 5.77 34.60
N ILE A 66 -22.15 7.08 34.62
CA ILE A 66 -21.06 8.06 34.45
C ILE A 66 -20.04 7.92 35.59
N SER A 67 -20.51 7.76 36.82
CA SER A 67 -19.64 7.57 37.98
C SER A 67 -18.83 6.27 37.88
N PHE A 68 -19.42 5.19 37.38
CA PHE A 68 -18.69 3.95 37.11
C PHE A 68 -17.52 4.17 36.15
N PHE A 69 -17.73 4.86 35.01
CA PHE A 69 -16.67 5.04 34.03
C PHE A 69 -15.64 6.11 34.42
N PHE A 70 -16.03 7.16 35.14
CA PHE A 70 -15.16 8.31 35.41
C PHE A 70 -14.67 8.41 36.86
N ASN A 71 -15.04 7.47 37.74
CA ASN A 71 -14.51 7.40 39.11
C ASN A 71 -13.91 6.03 39.39
N LEU A 72 -12.58 5.99 39.56
CA LEU A 72 -11.84 4.74 39.75
C LEU A 72 -12.30 3.94 40.98
N ASN A 73 -12.66 4.61 42.07
CA ASN A 73 -13.11 3.94 43.29
C ASN A 73 -14.49 3.31 43.08
N THR A 74 -15.41 4.03 42.43
CA THR A 74 -16.73 3.50 42.05
C THR A 74 -16.60 2.29 41.14
N MET A 75 -15.72 2.35 40.13
CA MET A 75 -15.42 1.23 39.24
C MET A 75 -14.92 0.00 40.03
N ARG A 76 -13.89 0.17 40.85
CA ARG A 76 -13.29 -0.93 41.62
C ARG A 76 -14.29 -1.58 42.59
N ASN A 77 -15.10 -0.78 43.27
CA ASN A 77 -16.11 -1.28 44.20
C ASN A 77 -17.19 -2.08 43.46
N THR A 78 -17.66 -1.58 42.31
CA THR A 78 -18.64 -2.29 41.47
C THR A 78 -18.07 -3.62 40.98
N MET A 79 -16.87 -3.62 40.40
CA MET A 79 -16.22 -4.83 39.87
C MET A 79 -15.99 -5.90 40.95
N THR A 80 -15.69 -5.50 42.19
CA THR A 80 -15.45 -6.44 43.30
C THR A 80 -16.71 -7.23 43.68
N ASN A 81 -17.90 -6.69 43.44
CA ASN A 81 -19.17 -7.31 43.81
C ASN A 81 -19.68 -8.34 42.78
N GLU A 82 -19.10 -8.38 41.58
CA GLU A 82 -19.67 -9.08 40.41
C GLU A 82 -19.03 -10.46 40.11
N MET A 83 -18.08 -10.94 40.95
CA MET A 83 -17.38 -12.23 40.80
C MET A 83 -16.83 -12.50 39.37
N ILE A 84 -16.08 -11.55 38.81
CA ILE A 84 -15.58 -11.62 37.42
C ILE A 84 -14.19 -12.30 37.35
N GLY A 85 -13.96 -13.14 36.35
CA GLY A 85 -12.65 -13.79 36.11
C GLY A 85 -11.62 -12.84 35.48
N ILE A 86 -10.36 -12.91 35.93
CA ILE A 86 -9.23 -12.16 35.39
C ILE A 86 -8.62 -12.90 34.19
N LYS A 87 -8.31 -12.15 33.13
CA LYS A 87 -7.62 -12.63 31.92
C LYS A 87 -6.14 -12.25 31.95
N THR A 88 -5.27 -13.20 31.65
CA THR A 88 -3.81 -13.02 31.70
C THR A 88 -3.18 -12.95 30.32
N GLU A 89 -3.72 -13.70 29.37
CA GLU A 89 -3.14 -13.78 28.03
C GLU A 89 -3.37 -12.51 27.20
N PRO A 90 -2.37 -12.03 26.43
CA PRO A 90 -2.51 -10.82 25.60
C PRO A 90 -3.69 -10.86 24.63
N GLU A 91 -3.95 -12.01 24.00
CA GLU A 91 -5.07 -12.17 23.06
C GLU A 91 -6.42 -12.02 23.77
N GLU A 92 -6.56 -12.62 24.95
CA GLU A 92 -7.76 -12.50 25.77
C GLU A 92 -7.96 -11.07 26.28
N LYS A 93 -6.88 -10.39 26.67
CA LYS A 93 -6.93 -8.97 27.09
C LYS A 93 -7.39 -8.06 25.96
N GLN A 94 -6.90 -8.26 24.73
CA GLN A 94 -7.38 -7.53 23.57
C GLN A 94 -8.89 -7.75 23.35
N LEU A 95 -9.38 -8.99 23.47
CA LEU A 95 -10.82 -9.28 23.36
C LEU A 95 -11.64 -8.60 24.47
N VAL A 96 -11.09 -8.55 25.70
CA VAL A 96 -11.70 -7.85 26.84
C VAL A 96 -11.77 -6.35 26.59
N GLU A 97 -10.66 -5.72 26.23
CA GLU A 97 -10.60 -4.29 25.91
C GLU A 97 -11.63 -3.93 24.84
N ASN A 98 -11.71 -4.70 23.75
CA ASN A 98 -12.65 -4.47 22.68
C ASN A 98 -14.10 -4.50 23.16
N ARG A 99 -14.47 -5.54 23.90
CA ARG A 99 -15.83 -5.66 24.43
C ARG A 99 -16.15 -4.53 25.41
N ASN A 100 -15.20 -4.17 26.27
CA ASN A 100 -15.35 -3.11 27.26
C ASN A 100 -15.50 -1.74 26.61
N ILE A 101 -14.72 -1.44 25.56
CA ILE A 101 -14.89 -0.24 24.73
C ILE A 101 -16.30 -0.16 24.16
N PHE A 102 -16.83 -1.26 23.62
CA PHE A 102 -18.20 -1.27 23.10
C PHE A 102 -19.25 -0.99 24.17
N ILE A 103 -19.11 -1.58 25.35
CA ILE A 103 -20.04 -1.35 26.47
C ILE A 103 -19.97 0.11 26.92
N LEU A 104 -18.77 0.66 27.07
CA LEU A 104 -18.53 2.05 27.45
C LEU A 104 -19.17 3.00 26.43
N ILE A 105 -18.90 2.81 25.13
CA ILE A 105 -19.44 3.66 24.08
C ILE A 105 -20.97 3.57 24.00
N LYS A 106 -21.56 2.38 24.20
CA LYS A 106 -23.02 2.21 24.31
C LYS A 106 -23.61 2.98 25.48
N ALA A 107 -22.89 3.04 26.60
CA ALA A 107 -23.35 3.75 27.79
C ALA A 107 -23.20 5.27 27.66
N LEU A 108 -22.13 5.76 27.04
CA LEU A 108 -21.87 7.19 26.86
C LEU A 108 -22.68 7.81 25.71
N PHE A 109 -22.84 7.07 24.62
CA PHE A 109 -23.46 7.55 23.39
C PHE A 109 -24.64 6.68 22.94
N PRO A 110 -25.64 6.38 23.80
CA PRO A 110 -26.84 5.70 23.35
C PRO A 110 -27.59 6.56 22.33
N THR A 111 -28.17 5.93 21.32
CA THR A 111 -28.81 6.64 20.21
C THR A 111 -30.17 6.00 19.92
N LYS A 112 -31.24 6.78 20.09
CA LYS A 112 -32.63 6.44 19.73
C LYS A 112 -33.00 6.80 18.29
N TYR A 113 -32.08 7.42 17.56
CA TYR A 113 -32.30 7.84 16.19
C TYR A 113 -32.49 6.61 15.26
N PHE A 114 -33.39 6.70 14.27
CA PHE A 114 -33.92 5.61 13.41
C PHE A 114 -32.91 4.89 12.49
N VAL A 115 -31.65 4.84 12.88
CA VAL A 115 -30.64 4.01 12.24
C VAL A 115 -30.76 2.61 12.85
N HIS A 116 -30.75 1.57 12.02
CA HIS A 116 -30.66 0.20 12.51
C HIS A 116 -29.16 -0.08 12.71
N LYS A 117 -28.73 -0.34 13.95
CA LYS A 117 -27.32 -0.45 14.38
C LYS A 117 -26.57 0.88 14.24
N ASN A 118 -26.33 1.59 15.35
CA ASN A 118 -25.82 2.98 15.33
C ASN A 118 -24.35 3.07 15.78
N ILE A 119 -23.78 1.91 16.12
CA ILE A 119 -22.39 1.73 16.48
C ILE A 119 -21.83 0.76 15.45
N HIS A 120 -20.77 1.19 14.77
CA HIS A 120 -20.11 0.41 13.71
C HIS A 120 -18.60 0.38 13.92
N GLN A 121 -17.93 -0.61 13.36
CA GLN A 121 -16.49 -0.55 13.11
C GLN A 121 -16.22 -0.17 11.67
N THR A 122 -15.21 0.67 11.43
CA THR A 122 -14.74 0.95 10.07
C THR A 122 -14.29 -0.33 9.34
N LEU A 123 -13.77 -1.32 10.10
CA LEU A 123 -13.40 -2.64 9.60
C LEU A 123 -14.55 -3.39 8.91
N GLU A 124 -15.80 -3.23 9.37
CA GLU A 124 -17.00 -3.85 8.77
C GLU A 124 -17.19 -3.38 7.31
N TYR A 125 -16.88 -2.11 7.04
CA TYR A 125 -17.00 -1.52 5.70
C TYR A 125 -15.86 -1.94 4.77
N VAL A 126 -14.67 -2.17 5.33
CA VAL A 126 -13.45 -2.54 4.59
C VAL A 126 -13.48 -4.01 4.19
N THR A 127 -13.76 -4.90 5.14
CA THR A 127 -13.58 -6.34 4.97
C THR A 127 -14.84 -7.01 4.43
N GLY A 128 -16.00 -6.37 4.55
CA GLY A 128 -17.30 -6.96 4.22
C GLY A 128 -17.71 -8.06 5.22
N GLU A 129 -16.88 -8.33 6.23
CA GLU A 129 -17.15 -9.28 7.29
C GLU A 129 -17.97 -8.60 8.37
N GLN A 130 -18.99 -9.29 8.87
CA GLN A 130 -19.69 -8.88 10.07
C GLN A 130 -19.03 -9.60 11.24
N PRO A 131 -18.02 -9.01 11.94
CA PRO A 131 -17.59 -9.54 13.20
C PRO A 131 -18.82 -9.67 14.10
N GLU A 132 -18.91 -10.85 14.71
CA GLU A 132 -20.11 -11.39 15.31
C GLU A 132 -21.00 -10.41 16.11
N ARG A 133 -22.32 -10.56 15.82
CA ARG A 133 -23.50 -10.27 16.65
C ARG A 133 -24.07 -8.86 16.58
N SER A 134 -25.04 -8.76 15.67
CA SER A 134 -26.34 -8.17 15.96
C SER A 134 -26.85 -8.61 17.34
N PHE A 135 -26.58 -7.81 18.37
CA PHE A 135 -27.20 -8.00 19.68
C PHE A 135 -28.68 -7.62 19.61
N PHE A 136 -29.50 -8.37 20.33
CA PHE A 136 -30.94 -8.14 20.48
C PHE A 136 -31.24 -6.66 20.72
N PHE A 137 -31.83 -6.05 19.70
CA PHE A 137 -32.34 -4.70 19.69
C PHE A 137 -33.56 -4.68 20.61
N ASN A 138 -33.46 -3.99 21.75
CA ASN A 138 -34.66 -3.58 22.49
C ASN A 138 -35.07 -2.18 22.00
N PRO A 139 -36.06 -2.06 21.07
CA PRO A 139 -36.54 -0.77 20.58
C PRO A 139 -37.11 0.15 21.67
N PHE A 140 -37.41 -0.39 22.85
CA PHE A 140 -38.05 0.35 23.95
C PHE A 140 -37.07 0.91 24.99
N SER A 141 -35.77 0.61 24.90
CA SER A 141 -34.75 1.11 25.84
C SER A 141 -33.77 2.13 25.25
N GLN A 142 -33.96 2.55 23.99
CA GLN A 142 -33.06 3.52 23.37
C GLN A 142 -33.36 4.94 23.89
N GLN A 143 -32.32 5.59 24.44
CA GLN A 143 -32.34 6.99 24.88
C GLN A 143 -31.59 7.86 23.87
N PHE A 144 -31.97 9.13 23.78
CA PHE A 144 -31.14 10.13 23.11
C PHE A 144 -29.91 10.41 23.97
N SER A 145 -28.76 10.63 23.34
CA SER A 145 -27.58 11.16 24.02
C SER A 145 -27.14 12.45 23.37
N TYR A 146 -26.51 13.26 24.19
CA TYR A 146 -26.11 14.60 23.84
C TYR A 146 -24.66 14.83 24.22
N SER A 147 -23.99 15.67 23.45
CA SER A 147 -22.62 16.10 23.72
C SER A 147 -22.56 17.61 23.68
N ARG A 148 -21.86 18.21 24.64
CA ARG A 148 -21.58 19.65 24.62
C ARG A 148 -20.26 19.88 23.90
N LEU A 149 -20.32 20.39 22.67
CA LEU A 149 -19.16 20.67 21.82
C LEU A 149 -19.14 22.17 21.52
N ASN A 150 -17.98 22.85 21.63
CA ASN A 150 -17.87 24.30 21.39
C ASN A 150 -18.94 25.15 22.15
N ASN A 151 -19.25 24.77 23.40
CA ASN A 151 -20.32 25.36 24.23
C ASN A 151 -21.75 25.26 23.66
N GLN A 152 -21.96 24.46 22.60
CA GLN A 152 -23.27 24.16 22.04
C GLN A 152 -23.64 22.70 22.33
N VAL A 153 -24.93 22.44 22.47
CA VAL A 153 -25.44 21.09 22.70
C VAL A 153 -25.78 20.46 21.36
N TYR A 154 -25.26 19.26 21.13
CA TYR A 154 -25.54 18.48 19.95
C TYR A 154 -26.15 17.14 20.34
N THR A 155 -27.05 16.62 19.50
CA THR A 155 -27.57 15.25 19.63
C THR A 155 -26.67 14.29 18.87
N ASN A 156 -26.22 13.23 19.53
CA ASN A 156 -25.43 12.17 18.90
C ASN A 156 -26.36 11.26 18.07
N ILE A 157 -25.96 10.90 16.84
CA ILE A 157 -26.79 10.08 15.95
C ILE A 157 -26.08 8.83 15.40
N ARG A 158 -24.76 8.84 15.28
CA ARG A 158 -23.97 7.67 14.84
C ARG A 158 -22.59 7.70 15.49
N VAL A 159 -22.12 6.53 15.90
CA VAL A 159 -20.77 6.34 16.44
C VAL A 159 -20.06 5.27 15.61
N THR A 160 -18.86 5.56 15.10
CA THR A 160 -18.08 4.59 14.30
C THR A 160 -16.67 4.48 14.87
N TRP A 161 -16.25 3.27 15.26
CA TRP A 161 -14.90 3.00 15.75
C TRP A 161 -13.91 2.91 14.59
N LYS A 162 -12.80 3.65 14.68
CA LYS A 162 -11.84 3.94 13.59
C LYS A 162 -10.46 3.28 13.79
N ASN A 163 -10.35 2.29 14.67
CA ASN A 163 -9.08 1.60 14.97
C ASN A 163 -8.83 0.43 14.02
N ASP A 164 -8.44 0.75 12.80
CA ASP A 164 -7.91 -0.19 11.82
C ASP A 164 -6.78 0.42 11.00
N LEU A 165 -6.01 -0.42 10.30
CA LEU A 165 -4.84 -0.01 9.52
C LEU A 165 -5.15 1.01 8.41
N LEU A 166 -6.38 1.07 7.91
CA LEU A 166 -6.76 1.89 6.76
C LEU A 166 -7.35 3.24 7.17
N ASN A 167 -7.91 3.31 8.36
CA ASN A 167 -8.62 4.48 8.84
C ASN A 167 -7.88 5.20 9.97
N HIS A 168 -7.14 4.48 10.80
CA HIS A 168 -6.41 5.09 11.90
C HIS A 168 -5.35 6.08 11.37
N PRO A 169 -5.26 7.33 11.88
CA PRO A 169 -4.37 8.36 11.31
C PRO A 169 -2.90 7.94 11.23
N LEU A 170 -2.40 7.24 12.25
CA LEU A 170 -1.02 6.79 12.29
C LEU A 170 -0.78 5.56 11.42
N TYR A 171 -1.71 4.60 11.41
CA TYR A 171 -1.49 3.32 10.74
C TYR A 171 -1.78 3.40 9.24
N TYR A 172 -2.67 4.29 8.81
CA TYR A 172 -2.85 4.57 7.39
C TYR A 172 -1.53 5.06 6.76
N ASP A 173 -0.86 6.01 7.42
CA ASP A 173 0.44 6.49 6.97
C ASP A 173 1.48 5.37 7.00
N LEU A 174 1.44 4.48 8.01
CA LEU A 174 2.31 3.30 8.03
C LEU A 174 2.08 2.42 6.80
N VAL A 175 0.85 2.01 6.50
CA VAL A 175 0.52 1.15 5.33
C VAL A 175 0.99 1.83 4.04
N LYS A 176 0.60 3.09 3.84
CA LYS A 176 0.93 3.86 2.64
C LYS A 176 2.44 4.02 2.46
N ASN A 177 3.14 4.47 3.50
CA ASN A 177 4.58 4.72 3.43
C ASN A 177 5.37 3.41 3.30
N THR A 178 4.86 2.30 3.85
CA THR A 178 5.43 0.97 3.66
C THR A 178 5.33 0.52 2.22
N TYR A 179 4.16 0.67 1.60
CA TYR A 179 3.98 0.37 0.18
C TYR A 179 4.88 1.26 -0.71
N GLU A 180 4.92 2.57 -0.46
CA GLU A 180 5.81 3.47 -1.19
C GLU A 180 7.30 3.10 -1.03
N PHE A 181 7.70 2.70 0.19
CA PHE A 181 9.03 2.19 0.47
C PHE A 181 9.29 0.90 -0.33
N ILE A 182 8.39 -0.08 -0.33
CA ILE A 182 8.53 -1.34 -1.06
C ILE A 182 8.77 -1.08 -2.56
N ILE A 183 7.98 -0.18 -3.17
CA ILE A 183 8.12 0.18 -4.59
C ILE A 183 9.46 0.89 -4.86
N LYS A 184 9.91 1.77 -3.97
CA LYS A 184 11.22 2.45 -4.10
C LYS A 184 12.36 1.42 -3.95
N GLN A 185 12.26 0.55 -2.96
CA GLN A 185 13.22 -0.51 -2.68
C GLN A 185 13.35 -1.44 -3.88
N GLN A 186 12.24 -1.90 -4.49
CA GLN A 186 12.27 -2.73 -5.69
C GLN A 186 13.04 -2.07 -6.86
N LYS A 187 12.89 -0.76 -7.04
CA LYS A 187 13.63 -0.02 -8.09
C LYS A 187 15.12 0.10 -7.78
N GLU A 188 15.47 0.31 -6.52
CA GLU A 188 16.86 0.37 -6.08
C GLU A 188 17.52 -1.02 -6.11
N ASP A 189 16.77 -2.09 -5.78
CA ASP A 189 17.21 -3.49 -5.86
C ASP A 189 17.64 -3.82 -7.30
N ILE A 190 16.83 -3.42 -8.29
CA ILE A 190 17.14 -3.60 -9.72
C ILE A 190 18.43 -2.86 -10.08
N ARG A 191 18.59 -1.60 -9.66
CA ARG A 191 19.79 -0.80 -9.96
C ARG A 191 21.06 -1.39 -9.35
N ALA A 192 21.00 -1.83 -8.09
CA ALA A 192 22.11 -2.51 -7.44
C ALA A 192 22.44 -3.84 -8.16
N THR A 193 21.39 -4.56 -8.58
CA THR A 193 21.52 -5.82 -9.32
C THR A 193 22.18 -5.64 -10.69
N GLU A 194 21.78 -4.62 -11.44
CA GLU A 194 22.36 -4.29 -12.75
C GLU A 194 23.85 -3.93 -12.67
N LYS A 195 24.25 -3.23 -11.60
CA LYS A 195 25.64 -2.81 -11.40
C LYS A 195 26.56 -4.02 -11.16
N TYR A 196 26.18 -4.96 -10.29
CA TYR A 196 26.96 -6.20 -10.14
C TYR A 196 26.92 -7.02 -11.43
N ALA A 197 25.77 -7.11 -12.10
CA ALA A 197 25.62 -7.94 -13.30
C ALA A 197 26.58 -7.48 -14.41
N LYS A 198 26.74 -6.16 -14.59
CA LYS A 198 27.68 -5.57 -15.55
C LYS A 198 29.14 -5.95 -15.23
N ILE A 199 29.54 -5.92 -13.97
CA ILE A 199 30.89 -6.32 -13.55
C ILE A 199 31.06 -7.83 -13.71
N MET A 200 30.03 -8.62 -13.40
CA MET A 200 30.04 -10.07 -13.57
C MET A 200 30.23 -10.46 -15.04
N VAL A 201 29.64 -9.74 -15.99
CA VAL A 201 29.90 -9.94 -17.43
C VAL A 201 31.36 -9.69 -17.78
N LYS A 202 31.96 -8.61 -17.25
CA LYS A 202 33.39 -8.33 -17.46
C LYS A 202 34.26 -9.44 -16.86
N PHE A 203 33.96 -9.85 -15.63
CA PHE A 203 34.66 -10.92 -14.94
C PHE A 203 34.59 -12.25 -15.69
N ASN A 204 33.38 -12.67 -16.09
CA ASN A 204 33.15 -13.87 -16.89
C ASN A 204 33.85 -13.81 -18.26
N THR A 205 33.97 -12.63 -18.85
CA THR A 205 34.70 -12.46 -20.12
C THR A 205 36.19 -12.73 -19.92
N LEU A 206 36.80 -12.16 -18.88
CA LEU A 206 38.21 -12.42 -18.55
C LEU A 206 38.47 -13.89 -18.24
N LEU A 207 37.58 -14.52 -17.46
CA LEU A 207 37.74 -15.92 -17.07
C LEU A 207 37.57 -16.86 -18.27
N ARG A 208 36.64 -16.55 -19.18
CA ARG A 208 36.47 -17.27 -20.46
C ARG A 208 37.68 -17.10 -21.37
N GLU A 209 38.21 -15.89 -21.52
CA GLU A 209 39.44 -15.64 -22.29
C GLU A 209 40.62 -16.44 -21.72
N TYR A 210 40.75 -16.46 -20.40
CA TYR A 210 41.77 -17.24 -19.68
C TYR A 210 41.64 -18.74 -20.01
N VAL A 211 40.44 -19.33 -19.88
CA VAL A 211 40.18 -20.74 -20.23
C VAL A 211 40.46 -21.02 -21.71
N SER A 212 39.96 -20.20 -22.62
CA SER A 212 40.17 -20.37 -24.07
C SER A 212 41.64 -20.32 -24.44
N ARG A 213 42.42 -19.41 -23.83
CA ARG A 213 43.85 -19.31 -24.11
C ARG A 213 44.62 -20.52 -23.59
N MET A 214 44.27 -21.05 -22.40
CA MET A 214 44.89 -22.28 -21.90
C MET A 214 44.57 -23.49 -22.79
N LEU A 215 43.32 -23.63 -23.24
CA LEU A 215 42.91 -24.68 -24.17
C LEU A 215 43.68 -24.60 -25.48
N GLY A 216 43.76 -23.41 -26.08
CA GLY A 216 44.47 -23.22 -27.34
C GLY A 216 45.95 -23.60 -27.26
N ILE A 217 46.61 -23.31 -26.14
CA ILE A 217 48.04 -23.65 -25.98
C ILE A 217 48.22 -25.15 -25.69
N MET A 218 47.31 -25.76 -24.93
CA MET A 218 47.28 -27.21 -24.75
C MET A 218 47.12 -27.92 -26.10
N GLN A 219 46.24 -27.43 -26.97
CA GLN A 219 46.02 -27.98 -28.32
C GLN A 219 47.24 -27.75 -29.24
N GLU A 220 47.80 -26.55 -29.28
CA GLU A 220 48.99 -26.24 -30.07
C GLU A 220 50.19 -27.10 -29.64
N TYR A 221 50.35 -27.34 -28.34
CA TYR A 221 51.38 -28.26 -27.84
C TYR A 221 51.13 -29.71 -28.28
N ASP A 222 49.88 -30.18 -28.18
CA ASP A 222 49.48 -31.53 -28.58
C ASP A 222 49.71 -31.81 -30.07
N GLU A 223 49.38 -30.84 -30.93
CA GLU A 223 49.57 -30.94 -32.38
C GLU A 223 51.04 -31.14 -32.76
N ASN A 224 51.93 -30.39 -32.08
CA ASN A 224 53.38 -30.43 -32.29
C ASN A 224 54.07 -31.63 -31.61
N MET A 225 53.34 -32.41 -30.79
CA MET A 225 53.89 -33.55 -30.06
C MET A 225 53.88 -34.84 -30.92
N PRO A 226 54.94 -35.68 -30.84
CA PRO A 226 54.96 -37.02 -31.42
C PRO A 226 53.84 -37.92 -30.88
N ILE A 227 53.26 -38.78 -31.74
CA ILE A 227 52.11 -39.66 -31.44
C ILE A 227 52.37 -40.66 -30.30
N ASP A 228 53.63 -40.98 -30.05
CA ASP A 228 54.09 -41.95 -29.06
C ASP A 228 54.36 -41.35 -27.67
N LYS A 229 54.10 -40.05 -27.47
CA LYS A 229 54.26 -39.41 -26.15
C LYS A 229 52.90 -39.14 -25.50
N ASP A 230 52.82 -39.40 -24.20
CA ASP A 230 51.64 -39.07 -23.39
C ASP A 230 51.49 -37.56 -23.17
N GLN A 231 50.27 -37.06 -23.28
CA GLN A 231 49.97 -35.67 -22.97
C GLN A 231 50.11 -35.37 -21.47
N ASN A 232 50.41 -34.12 -21.16
CA ASN A 232 50.57 -33.64 -19.80
C ASN A 232 49.24 -33.64 -19.03
N TYR A 233 49.01 -34.68 -18.24
CA TYR A 233 47.81 -34.82 -17.41
C TYR A 233 47.57 -33.63 -16.47
N HIS A 234 48.64 -32.99 -15.96
CA HIS A 234 48.48 -31.84 -15.08
C HIS A 234 47.87 -30.63 -15.81
N ALA A 235 48.21 -30.43 -17.08
CA ALA A 235 47.66 -29.33 -17.89
C ALA A 235 46.15 -29.55 -18.13
N LEU A 236 45.77 -30.75 -18.57
CA LEU A 236 44.38 -31.15 -18.76
C LEU A 236 43.53 -30.96 -17.49
N LEU A 237 43.99 -31.50 -16.35
CA LEU A 237 43.28 -31.39 -15.08
C LEU A 237 43.12 -29.93 -14.63
N ARG A 238 44.12 -29.09 -14.88
CA ARG A 238 44.05 -27.67 -14.51
C ARG A 238 43.06 -26.89 -15.37
N VAL A 239 43.08 -27.09 -16.69
CA VAL A 239 42.13 -26.44 -17.59
C VAL A 239 40.70 -26.88 -17.26
N ALA A 240 40.50 -28.17 -17.02
CA ALA A 240 39.23 -28.70 -16.55
C ALA A 240 38.80 -28.05 -15.23
N LEU A 241 39.71 -27.82 -14.28
CA LEU A 241 39.38 -27.21 -12.98
C LEU A 241 38.88 -25.79 -13.15
N VAL A 242 39.62 -24.96 -13.87
CA VAL A 242 39.28 -23.54 -14.07
C VAL A 242 37.95 -23.40 -14.82
N ASN A 243 37.72 -24.24 -15.86
CA ASN A 243 36.43 -24.24 -16.55
C ASN A 243 35.28 -24.77 -15.68
N SER A 244 35.55 -25.71 -14.77
CA SER A 244 34.54 -26.22 -13.85
C SER A 244 34.15 -25.18 -12.81
N VAL A 245 35.12 -24.41 -12.32
CA VAL A 245 34.88 -23.28 -11.42
C VAL A 245 34.07 -22.19 -12.13
N TYR A 246 34.42 -21.86 -13.38
CA TYR A 246 33.62 -20.95 -14.22
C TYR A 246 32.16 -21.38 -14.30
N GLN A 247 31.94 -22.65 -14.63
CA GLN A 247 30.63 -23.25 -14.78
C GLN A 247 29.88 -23.28 -13.45
N TRP A 248 30.51 -23.72 -12.37
CA TRP A 248 29.91 -23.82 -11.04
C TRP A 248 29.50 -22.45 -10.46
N ILE A 249 30.27 -21.39 -10.69
CA ILE A 249 29.90 -20.02 -10.29
C ILE A 249 28.69 -19.50 -11.08
N ASN A 250 28.53 -19.93 -12.33
CA ASN A 250 27.49 -19.42 -13.24
C ASN A 250 26.24 -20.30 -13.36
N TYR A 251 26.32 -21.57 -12.97
CA TYR A 251 25.19 -22.50 -12.91
C TYR A 251 24.53 -22.45 -11.54
N GLU A 252 23.65 -21.45 -11.35
CA GLU A 252 22.91 -21.27 -10.09
C GLU A 252 21.74 -22.25 -9.92
N ASN A 253 21.25 -22.82 -11.03
CA ASN A 253 20.02 -23.62 -11.11
C ASN A 253 20.24 -25.11 -11.46
N THR A 254 21.47 -25.62 -11.39
CA THR A 254 21.74 -27.03 -11.74
C THR A 254 21.90 -27.86 -10.47
N ASP A 255 21.25 -29.02 -10.41
CA ASP A 255 21.46 -30.05 -9.35
C ASP A 255 22.82 -30.76 -9.48
N GLU A 256 23.67 -30.31 -10.41
CA GLU A 256 24.95 -30.93 -10.73
C GLU A 256 26.05 -30.47 -9.77
N THR A 257 26.67 -31.43 -9.09
CA THR A 257 27.77 -31.15 -8.15
C THR A 257 29.04 -30.69 -8.87
N PHE A 258 29.88 -29.92 -8.18
CA PHE A 258 31.15 -29.45 -8.72
C PHE A 258 32.02 -30.59 -9.26
N VAL A 259 32.08 -31.72 -8.53
CA VAL A 259 32.85 -32.91 -8.92
C VAL A 259 32.37 -33.48 -10.25
N LYS A 260 31.05 -33.54 -10.48
CA LYS A 260 30.50 -34.07 -11.73
C LYS A 260 30.81 -33.15 -12.91
N ILE A 261 30.66 -31.83 -12.73
CA ILE A 261 31.07 -30.81 -13.71
C ILE A 261 32.55 -31.00 -14.10
N PHE A 262 33.41 -31.19 -13.10
CA PHE A 262 34.84 -31.41 -13.29
C PHE A 262 35.18 -32.66 -14.09
N ILE A 263 34.58 -33.81 -13.75
CA ILE A 263 34.79 -35.06 -14.48
C ILE A 263 34.33 -34.94 -15.94
N MET A 264 33.22 -34.24 -16.19
CA MET A 264 32.72 -34.02 -17.55
C MET A 264 33.69 -33.19 -18.38
N ASN A 265 34.23 -32.11 -17.82
CA ASN A 265 35.21 -31.26 -18.51
C ASN A 265 36.50 -32.03 -18.86
N ILE A 266 37.01 -32.87 -17.96
CA ILE A 266 38.18 -33.74 -18.27
C ILE A 266 37.88 -34.64 -19.46
N LYS A 267 36.75 -35.35 -19.43
CA LYS A 267 36.37 -36.30 -20.48
C LYS A 267 36.23 -35.60 -21.83
N GLN A 268 35.59 -34.43 -21.83
CA GLN A 268 35.41 -33.64 -23.04
C GLN A 268 36.76 -33.27 -23.66
N TYR A 269 37.63 -32.62 -22.88
CA TYR A 269 38.92 -32.15 -23.40
C TYR A 269 39.86 -33.28 -23.79
N ASN A 270 39.89 -34.40 -23.05
CA ASN A 270 40.73 -35.55 -23.41
C ASN A 270 40.30 -36.20 -24.74
N ASN A 271 39.02 -36.13 -25.09
CA ASN A 271 38.52 -36.65 -26.36
C ASN A 271 38.91 -35.79 -27.56
N GLU A 272 39.22 -34.50 -27.35
CA GLU A 272 39.61 -33.56 -28.40
C GLU A 272 41.11 -33.60 -28.70
N LEU A 273 41.92 -34.28 -27.88
CA LEU A 273 43.37 -34.37 -28.02
C LEU A 273 43.80 -35.56 -28.90
N LYS A 274 44.83 -35.35 -29.72
CA LYS A 274 45.53 -36.35 -30.53
C LYS A 274 46.32 -37.31 -29.64
N ASN A 275 47.08 -36.80 -28.68
CA ASN A 275 47.78 -37.62 -27.68
C ASN A 275 46.92 -37.63 -26.41
N LYS A 276 46.16 -38.70 -26.21
CA LYS A 276 45.27 -38.80 -25.03
C LYS A 276 46.08 -39.05 -23.76
N VAL A 277 45.57 -38.58 -22.62
CA VAL A 277 46.04 -39.04 -21.30
C VAL A 277 45.49 -40.44 -21.06
N ASP A 278 46.35 -41.38 -20.63
CA ASP A 278 46.03 -42.80 -20.42
C ASP A 278 44.73 -43.01 -19.60
N GLU A 279 43.88 -43.94 -20.06
CA GLU A 279 42.48 -44.17 -19.62
C GLU A 279 42.36 -44.76 -18.20
N LYS A 280 43.47 -44.95 -17.50
CA LYS A 280 43.49 -45.38 -16.10
C LYS A 280 43.00 -44.21 -15.22
N TYR A 281 41.69 -44.00 -15.24
CA TYR A 281 40.94 -42.90 -14.63
C TYR A 281 41.57 -42.36 -13.35
N LEU A 282 42.33 -41.29 -13.50
CA LEU A 282 42.88 -40.51 -12.40
C LEU A 282 41.73 -39.70 -11.83
N THR A 283 41.05 -40.22 -10.80
CA THR A 283 40.17 -39.36 -10.02
C THR A 283 41.06 -38.34 -9.28
N PRO A 284 40.57 -37.12 -8.97
CA PRO A 284 41.32 -36.15 -8.15
C PRO A 284 41.83 -36.71 -6.82
N ARG A 285 41.18 -37.79 -6.34
CA ARG A 285 41.54 -38.50 -5.12
C ARG A 285 42.80 -39.35 -5.29
N ASP A 286 43.07 -39.85 -6.51
CA ASP A 286 44.13 -40.83 -6.78
C ASP A 286 45.45 -40.19 -7.25
N VAL A 287 45.44 -38.91 -7.67
CA VAL A 287 46.63 -38.24 -8.24
C VAL A 287 46.79 -36.84 -7.70
N ASP A 288 48.04 -36.49 -7.36
CA ASP A 288 48.40 -35.13 -6.98
C ASP A 288 48.57 -34.24 -8.22
N PHE A 289 47.97 -33.06 -8.19
CA PHE A 289 48.08 -32.05 -9.25
C PHE A 289 48.07 -30.64 -8.68
N VAL A 290 48.56 -29.69 -9.48
CA VAL A 290 48.93 -28.34 -9.03
C VAL A 290 47.80 -27.57 -8.31
N SER A 291 46.54 -27.88 -8.60
CA SER A 291 45.38 -27.18 -8.02
C SER A 291 44.47 -28.10 -7.20
N LYS A 292 44.99 -29.22 -6.70
CA LYS A 292 44.25 -30.19 -5.88
C LYS A 292 43.66 -29.58 -4.61
N THR A 293 44.41 -28.71 -3.92
CA THR A 293 43.94 -28.04 -2.69
C THR A 293 42.65 -27.27 -2.90
N LEU A 294 42.50 -26.58 -4.05
CA LEU A 294 41.26 -25.87 -4.39
C LEU A 294 40.12 -26.84 -4.69
N PHE A 295 40.39 -27.92 -5.42
CA PHE A 295 39.39 -28.96 -5.69
C PHE A 295 38.85 -29.54 -4.38
N ASP A 296 39.75 -29.95 -3.47
CA ASP A 296 39.39 -30.54 -2.18
C ASP A 296 38.59 -29.55 -1.31
N LEU A 297 38.97 -28.27 -1.34
CA LEU A 297 38.25 -27.19 -0.63
C LEU A 297 36.81 -27.02 -1.16
N ILE A 298 36.62 -27.01 -2.48
CA ILE A 298 35.30 -26.88 -3.09
C ILE A 298 34.47 -28.13 -2.81
N GLU A 299 35.04 -29.34 -2.99
CA GLU A 299 34.35 -30.60 -2.70
C GLU A 299 33.87 -30.66 -1.24
N GLN A 300 34.69 -30.22 -0.28
CA GLN A 300 34.31 -30.18 1.13
C GLN A 300 33.15 -29.22 1.44
N LYS A 301 33.01 -28.14 0.67
CA LYS A 301 32.04 -27.06 0.92
C LYS A 301 30.83 -27.08 -0.01
N ASP A 302 30.82 -27.93 -1.03
CA ASP A 302 29.78 -27.96 -2.07
C ASP A 302 28.38 -28.18 -1.47
N ASP A 303 28.24 -29.15 -0.54
CA ASP A 303 26.96 -29.44 0.13
C ASP A 303 26.42 -28.22 0.91
N TYR A 304 27.30 -27.53 1.64
CA TYR A 304 26.92 -26.31 2.39
C TYR A 304 26.47 -25.19 1.44
N ILE A 305 27.20 -24.98 0.35
CA ILE A 305 26.88 -23.95 -0.64
C ILE A 305 25.56 -24.27 -1.36
N ASN A 306 25.32 -25.53 -1.70
CA ASN A 306 24.09 -25.96 -2.36
C ASN A 306 22.86 -25.85 -1.44
N ALA A 307 23.05 -25.89 -0.12
CA ALA A 307 21.97 -25.65 0.85
C ALA A 307 21.50 -24.18 0.93
N ILE A 308 22.30 -23.21 0.47
CA ILE A 308 21.93 -21.79 0.46
C ILE A 308 20.81 -21.57 -0.57
N LYS A 309 19.60 -21.21 -0.12
CA LYS A 309 18.43 -21.03 -1.01
C LYS A 309 18.46 -19.73 -1.82
N ASP A 310 19.03 -18.66 -1.26
CA ASP A 310 19.08 -17.35 -1.90
C ASP A 310 20.17 -17.32 -3.01
N PRO A 311 19.83 -17.05 -4.28
CA PRO A 311 20.78 -17.13 -5.39
C PRO A 311 21.97 -16.17 -5.27
N LEU A 312 21.75 -14.93 -4.81
CA LEU A 312 22.82 -13.95 -4.64
C LEU A 312 23.76 -14.34 -3.50
N MET A 313 23.21 -14.83 -2.38
CA MET A 313 24.02 -15.34 -1.27
C MET A 313 24.82 -16.57 -1.67
N ARG A 314 24.21 -17.49 -2.43
CA ARG A 314 24.91 -18.66 -2.97
C ARG A 314 26.04 -18.23 -3.90
N LYS A 315 25.79 -17.27 -4.79
CA LYS A 315 26.82 -16.69 -5.69
C LYS A 315 27.99 -16.09 -4.90
N LYS A 316 27.68 -15.30 -3.87
CA LYS A 316 28.67 -14.68 -2.99
C LYS A 316 29.54 -15.74 -2.32
N ALA A 317 28.93 -16.77 -1.72
CA ALA A 317 29.65 -17.86 -1.08
C ALA A 317 30.58 -18.62 -2.05
N LYS A 318 30.13 -18.87 -3.30
CA LYS A 318 30.96 -19.50 -4.34
C LYS A 318 32.17 -18.63 -4.71
N LEU A 319 31.95 -17.34 -4.92
CA LEU A 319 32.98 -16.37 -5.29
C LEU A 319 34.00 -16.19 -4.17
N GLU A 320 33.56 -15.99 -2.93
CA GLU A 320 34.42 -15.86 -1.75
C GLU A 320 35.26 -17.12 -1.49
N LEU A 321 34.71 -18.32 -1.73
CA LEU A 321 35.45 -19.57 -1.54
C LEU A 321 36.63 -19.69 -2.51
N VAL A 322 36.42 -19.31 -3.77
CA VAL A 322 37.37 -19.54 -4.86
C VAL A 322 38.43 -18.44 -4.95
N PHE A 323 38.06 -17.20 -4.64
CA PHE A 323 38.90 -16.02 -4.83
C PHE A 323 39.36 -15.37 -3.51
N ASN A 324 39.37 -16.14 -2.42
CA ASN A 324 40.00 -15.72 -1.17
C ASN A 324 41.51 -15.50 -1.38
N GLU A 325 42.09 -14.49 -0.72
CA GLU A 325 43.52 -14.13 -0.83
C GLU A 325 44.45 -15.30 -0.47
N ASP A 326 43.99 -16.23 0.36
CA ASP A 326 44.72 -17.42 0.81
C ASP A 326 44.67 -18.60 -0.20
N VAL A 327 43.88 -18.49 -1.26
CA VAL A 327 43.65 -19.57 -2.23
C VAL A 327 44.35 -19.22 -3.55
N GLU A 328 45.43 -19.95 -3.85
CA GLU A 328 46.12 -19.86 -5.15
C GLU A 328 45.24 -20.43 -6.27
N PHE A 329 44.28 -19.62 -6.75
CA PHE A 329 43.40 -19.98 -7.86
C PHE A 329 44.18 -20.08 -9.19
N LEU A 330 45.18 -19.22 -9.39
CA LEU A 330 45.79 -18.97 -10.71
C LEU A 330 47.33 -19.02 -10.74
N THR A 331 48.02 -18.90 -9.61
CA THR A 331 49.47 -19.16 -9.55
C THR A 331 49.77 -20.51 -8.92
N THR A 332 50.23 -21.45 -9.73
CA THR A 332 51.47 -22.09 -9.32
C THR A 332 52.26 -22.33 -10.58
N ASN A 333 53.39 -21.63 -10.62
CA ASN A 333 54.51 -21.84 -11.54
C ASN A 333 54.94 -23.30 -11.65
N ARG A 334 54.52 -24.24 -10.78
CA ARG A 334 54.98 -25.64 -10.76
C ARG A 334 54.76 -26.43 -12.06
N LEU A 335 53.70 -26.15 -12.81
CA LEU A 335 53.48 -26.76 -14.13
C LEU A 335 54.47 -26.19 -15.17
N LEU A 336 54.70 -24.88 -15.13
CA LEU A 336 55.62 -24.15 -16.00
C LEU A 336 57.09 -24.48 -15.66
N ILE A 337 57.43 -24.64 -14.37
CA ILE A 337 58.74 -25.06 -13.85
C ILE A 337 59.08 -26.50 -14.29
N LYS A 338 58.10 -27.42 -14.32
CA LYS A 338 58.33 -28.78 -14.84
C LYS A 338 58.58 -28.77 -16.35
N LEU A 339 57.94 -27.88 -17.09
CA LEU A 339 58.09 -27.72 -18.54
C LEU A 339 59.31 -26.87 -18.95
N GLU A 340 59.89 -26.10 -18.01
CA GLU A 340 61.09 -25.26 -18.19
C GLU A 340 62.35 -26.06 -18.58
N ASN A 341 62.34 -27.37 -18.33
CA ASN A 341 63.42 -28.29 -18.73
C ASN A 341 63.37 -28.69 -20.22
N ASP A 342 62.33 -28.30 -20.96
CA ASP A 342 62.22 -28.52 -22.40
C ASP A 342 62.66 -27.27 -23.18
N LYS A 343 63.76 -27.41 -23.95
CA LYS A 343 64.42 -26.31 -24.66
C LYS A 343 63.58 -25.73 -25.79
N GLU A 344 62.72 -26.52 -26.45
CA GLU A 344 61.89 -26.05 -27.58
C GLU A 344 60.70 -25.22 -27.09
N LEU A 345 60.28 -25.53 -25.88
CA LEU A 345 59.09 -25.00 -25.24
C LEU A 345 59.35 -23.65 -24.54
N LYS A 346 60.58 -23.45 -24.02
CA LYS A 346 60.98 -22.30 -23.16
C LYS A 346 60.62 -20.91 -23.69
N THR A 347 60.63 -20.69 -25.00
CA THR A 347 60.26 -19.40 -25.62
C THR A 347 58.75 -19.12 -25.50
N TYR A 348 57.91 -20.16 -25.61
CA TYR A 348 56.48 -20.07 -25.37
C TYR A 348 56.17 -19.84 -23.89
N PHE A 349 57.00 -20.32 -22.95
CA PHE A 349 56.78 -20.19 -21.50
C PHE A 349 56.83 -18.77 -20.97
N ASN A 350 57.78 -17.94 -21.42
CA ASN A 350 57.92 -16.58 -20.87
C ASN A 350 56.74 -15.67 -21.27
N ASP A 351 56.32 -15.72 -22.53
CA ASP A 351 55.15 -14.97 -23.01
C ASP A 351 53.85 -15.50 -22.37
N TYR A 352 53.78 -16.80 -22.10
CA TYR A 352 52.68 -17.44 -21.36
C TYR A 352 52.62 -16.95 -19.91
N ILE A 353 53.72 -17.04 -19.17
CA ILE A 353 53.78 -16.59 -17.77
C ILE A 353 53.34 -15.13 -17.66
N ASN A 354 53.87 -14.27 -18.53
CA ASN A 354 53.52 -12.86 -18.53
C ASN A 354 52.03 -12.61 -18.85
N TYR A 355 51.48 -13.30 -19.86
CA TYR A 355 50.06 -13.17 -20.22
C TYR A 355 49.13 -13.61 -19.09
N PHE A 356 49.34 -14.81 -18.55
CA PHE A 356 48.44 -15.38 -17.54
C PHE A 356 48.58 -14.68 -16.18
N THR A 357 49.78 -14.21 -15.81
CA THR A 357 49.98 -13.37 -14.63
C THR A 357 49.26 -12.04 -14.79
N SER A 358 49.41 -11.37 -15.95
CA SER A 358 48.72 -10.12 -16.22
C SER A 358 47.20 -10.27 -16.21
N LYS A 359 46.66 -11.36 -16.77
CA LYS A 359 45.23 -11.64 -16.76
C LYS A 359 44.70 -12.01 -15.38
N GLU A 360 45.51 -12.67 -14.56
CA GLU A 360 45.20 -12.92 -13.16
C GLU A 360 45.10 -11.62 -12.36
N ASP A 361 46.06 -10.71 -12.51
CA ASP A 361 46.02 -9.40 -11.85
C ASP A 361 44.79 -8.60 -12.28
N GLU A 362 44.45 -8.63 -13.57
CA GLU A 362 43.23 -8.01 -14.10
C GLU A 362 41.97 -8.63 -13.49
N MET A 363 41.92 -9.97 -13.39
CA MET A 363 40.78 -10.68 -12.77
C MET A 363 40.67 -10.38 -11.27
N LYS A 364 41.77 -10.33 -10.52
CA LYS A 364 41.78 -9.96 -9.09
C LYS A 364 41.25 -8.54 -8.89
N ALA A 365 41.67 -7.59 -9.72
CA ALA A 365 41.18 -6.22 -9.66
C ALA A 365 39.67 -6.12 -9.99
N VAL A 366 39.20 -6.88 -10.97
CA VAL A 366 37.74 -6.93 -11.27
C VAL A 366 36.97 -7.64 -10.16
N TYR A 367 37.52 -8.71 -9.59
CA TYR A 367 36.93 -9.46 -8.49
C TYR A 367 36.74 -8.60 -7.24
N ALA A 368 37.75 -7.82 -6.84
CA ALA A 368 37.65 -6.92 -5.69
C ALA A 368 36.45 -5.95 -5.83
N ASN A 369 36.26 -5.40 -7.03
CA ASN A 369 35.09 -4.56 -7.31
C ASN A 369 33.79 -5.38 -7.36
N LEU A 370 33.82 -6.59 -7.93
CA LEU A 370 32.65 -7.47 -8.04
C LEU A 370 32.11 -7.85 -6.66
N ILE A 371 32.98 -8.25 -5.74
CA ILE A 371 32.57 -8.71 -4.42
C ILE A 371 32.00 -7.56 -3.58
N ASP A 372 32.54 -6.35 -3.73
CA ASP A 372 32.01 -5.15 -3.08
C ASP A 372 30.60 -4.79 -3.60
N GLU A 373 30.37 -4.84 -4.91
CA GLU A 373 29.06 -4.56 -5.50
C GLU A 373 28.05 -5.68 -5.21
N LEU A 374 28.49 -6.95 -5.22
CA LEU A 374 27.66 -8.08 -4.83
C LEU A 374 27.27 -8.00 -3.35
N LYS A 375 28.21 -7.61 -2.48
CA LYS A 375 27.94 -7.39 -1.06
C LYS A 375 26.91 -6.27 -0.87
N GLN A 376 27.05 -5.16 -1.60
CA GLN A 376 26.04 -4.10 -1.59
C GLN A 376 24.67 -4.61 -2.03
N ALA A 377 24.59 -5.39 -3.10
CA ALA A 377 23.31 -5.95 -3.57
C ALA A 377 22.68 -6.91 -2.54
N VAL A 378 23.49 -7.77 -1.91
CA VAL A 378 23.07 -8.68 -0.84
C VAL A 378 22.57 -7.93 0.39
N ASP A 379 23.37 -6.98 0.88
CA ASP A 379 23.02 -6.16 2.05
C ASP A 379 21.70 -5.42 1.78
N PHE A 380 21.55 -4.89 0.56
CA PHE A 380 20.36 -4.18 0.12
C PHE A 380 19.10 -5.06 0.11
N GLN A 381 19.20 -6.32 -0.31
CA GLN A 381 18.09 -7.28 -0.27
C GLN A 381 17.75 -7.77 1.15
N SER A 382 18.73 -7.82 2.05
CA SER A 382 18.56 -8.32 3.42
C SER A 382 17.67 -7.45 4.31
N TYR A 383 17.48 -6.18 3.97
CA TYR A 383 16.82 -5.24 4.88
C TYR A 383 15.33 -5.53 5.11
N LYS A 384 14.61 -6.08 4.13
CA LYS A 384 13.21 -6.51 4.32
C LYS A 384 13.06 -7.70 5.28
N ARG A 385 14.17 -8.37 5.59
CA ARG A 385 14.25 -9.50 6.51
C ARG A 385 14.87 -9.10 7.85
N THR A 386 15.52 -7.94 7.93
CA THR A 386 16.24 -7.54 9.15
C THR A 386 15.25 -7.11 10.25
N PRO A 387 15.28 -7.75 11.43
CA PRO A 387 14.46 -7.38 12.58
C PRO A 387 14.50 -5.89 12.93
N PHE A 388 13.34 -5.29 13.15
CA PHE A 388 13.24 -3.87 13.51
C PHE A 388 13.96 -3.55 14.83
N LEU A 389 13.90 -4.46 15.82
CA LEU A 389 14.64 -4.32 17.08
C LEU A 389 16.17 -4.39 16.89
N GLN A 390 16.64 -5.18 15.92
CA GLN A 390 18.06 -5.23 15.57
C GLN A 390 18.50 -3.89 14.95
N ILE A 391 17.70 -3.33 14.05
CA ILE A 391 17.95 -1.98 13.49
C ILE A 391 17.98 -0.92 14.61
N SER A 392 17.08 -1.02 15.59
CA SER A 392 17.05 -0.11 16.74
C SER A 392 18.34 -0.16 17.56
N SER A 393 18.92 -1.35 17.74
CA SER A 393 20.14 -1.56 18.52
C SER A 393 21.42 -1.35 17.71
N GLN A 394 21.36 -1.50 16.38
CA GLN A 394 22.48 -1.37 15.45
C GLN A 394 22.10 -0.48 14.25
N PRO A 395 21.95 0.85 14.44
CA PRO A 395 21.52 1.76 13.36
C PRO A 395 22.45 1.80 12.15
N ASP A 396 23.73 1.44 12.34
CA ASP A 396 24.73 1.39 11.27
C ASP A 396 24.41 0.36 10.18
N LEU A 397 23.54 -0.63 10.47
CA LEU A 397 23.05 -1.57 9.46
C LEU A 397 22.39 -0.83 8.28
N LEU A 398 21.73 0.30 8.54
CA LEU A 398 21.06 1.10 7.51
C LEU A 398 21.92 2.22 6.92
N LYS A 399 23.23 2.29 7.26
CA LYS A 399 24.11 3.39 6.82
C LYS A 399 24.17 3.55 5.30
N ASN A 400 24.11 2.44 4.58
CA ASN A 400 24.21 2.42 3.12
C ASN A 400 22.83 2.44 2.41
N ASN A 401 21.71 2.48 3.14
CA ASN A 401 20.37 2.56 2.59
C ASN A 401 19.59 3.73 3.20
N ALA A 402 19.81 4.92 2.64
CA ALA A 402 19.16 6.15 3.11
C ALA A 402 17.62 6.07 3.00
N THR A 403 17.11 5.40 1.98
CA THR A 403 15.67 5.21 1.75
C THR A 403 15.03 4.41 2.90
N TYR A 404 15.62 3.26 3.26
CA TYR A 404 15.18 2.46 4.41
C TYR A 404 15.34 3.25 5.70
N ARG A 405 16.50 3.89 5.92
CA ARG A 405 16.75 4.66 7.13
C ARG A 405 15.68 5.72 7.38
N LEU A 406 15.31 6.48 6.35
CA LEU A 406 14.23 7.47 6.43
C LEU A 406 12.88 6.81 6.71
N TYR A 407 12.57 5.70 6.03
CA TYR A 407 11.35 4.94 6.27
C TYR A 407 11.26 4.46 7.74
N TYR A 408 12.32 3.83 8.25
CA TYR A 408 12.39 3.29 9.59
C TYR A 408 12.20 4.38 10.65
N VAL A 409 12.98 5.46 10.58
CA VAL A 409 12.93 6.56 11.56
C VAL A 409 11.55 7.22 11.59
N ASN A 410 10.94 7.44 10.42
CA ASN A 410 9.67 8.17 10.33
C ASN A 410 8.42 7.31 10.62
N ASN A 411 8.51 5.99 10.40
CA ASN A 411 7.34 5.11 10.40
C ASN A 411 7.41 3.98 11.43
N ILE A 412 8.57 3.35 11.61
CA ILE A 412 8.73 2.17 12.47
C ILE A 412 9.20 2.53 13.87
N GLU A 413 10.22 3.39 14.00
CA GLU A 413 10.87 3.67 15.29
C GLU A 413 9.88 4.14 16.38
N LYS A 414 8.86 4.93 15.99
CA LYS A 414 7.81 5.42 16.90
C LYS A 414 6.84 4.34 17.41
N LEU A 415 6.86 3.17 16.80
CA LEU A 415 6.04 2.00 17.15
C LEU A 415 6.82 0.96 17.95
N LEU A 416 8.14 1.14 18.10
CA LEU A 416 9.00 0.29 18.90
C LEU A 416 9.13 0.90 20.29
N ASP A 417 8.76 0.14 21.32
CA ASP A 417 8.87 0.59 22.72
C ASP A 417 10.30 0.48 23.24
N THR A 418 11.26 1.12 22.56
CA THR A 418 12.69 0.89 22.77
C THR A 418 13.44 2.05 23.41
N THR A 419 12.82 3.24 23.56
CA THR A 419 13.49 4.41 24.17
C THR A 419 12.61 5.12 25.19
N SER A 420 13.13 5.32 26.41
CA SER A 420 12.42 5.96 27.52
C SER A 420 12.04 7.43 27.31
N ASN A 421 12.62 8.08 26.29
CA ASN A 421 12.50 9.53 26.08
C ASN A 421 11.64 9.91 24.87
N LYS A 422 11.27 8.96 23.99
CA LYS A 422 10.35 9.21 22.87
C LYS A 422 8.95 8.75 23.22
N VAL A 423 7.96 9.43 22.65
CA VAL A 423 6.56 9.07 22.79
C VAL A 423 6.29 7.89 21.86
N SER A 424 6.37 6.66 22.38
CA SER A 424 6.03 5.43 21.66
C SER A 424 4.51 5.20 21.64
N VAL A 425 4.00 4.78 20.49
CA VAL A 425 2.62 4.29 20.34
C VAL A 425 2.70 2.77 20.27
N ILE A 426 2.10 2.09 21.25
CA ILE A 426 2.05 0.63 21.29
C ILE A 426 0.73 0.19 20.65
N PRO A 427 0.76 -0.64 19.58
CA PRO A 427 -0.44 -1.19 18.98
C PRO A 427 -1.25 -2.02 19.97
N GLY A 428 -2.57 -1.82 19.97
CA GLY A 428 -3.49 -2.65 20.76
C GLY A 428 -3.70 -4.05 20.19
N ASN A 429 -3.29 -4.29 18.95
CA ASN A 429 -3.32 -5.61 18.34
C ASN A 429 -2.06 -6.42 18.69
N HIS A 430 -2.22 -7.50 19.44
CA HIS A 430 -1.09 -8.32 19.89
C HIS A 430 -0.31 -8.97 18.74
N LYS A 431 -0.96 -9.33 17.62
CA LYS A 431 -0.29 -9.91 16.45
C LYS A 431 0.54 -8.88 15.71
N LEU A 432 0.01 -7.67 15.52
CA LEU A 432 0.76 -6.57 14.91
C LEU A 432 1.94 -6.16 15.80
N TYR A 433 1.72 -6.10 17.12
CA TYR A 433 2.78 -5.87 18.10
C TYR A 433 3.88 -6.94 17.98
N ALA A 434 3.50 -8.22 17.91
CA ALA A 434 4.44 -9.33 17.77
C ALA A 434 5.30 -9.24 16.50
N LEU A 435 4.71 -8.85 15.35
CA LEU A 435 5.48 -8.64 14.11
C LEU A 435 6.50 -7.50 14.22
N LEU A 436 6.10 -6.38 14.83
CA LEU A 436 6.97 -5.21 14.99
C LEU A 436 8.10 -5.45 16.00
N HIS A 437 7.85 -6.28 17.02
CA HIS A 437 8.79 -6.58 18.11
C HIS A 437 9.43 -7.97 17.99
N SER A 438 9.40 -8.56 16.79
CA SER A 438 10.04 -9.85 16.56
C SER A 438 11.54 -9.69 16.27
N ASN A 439 12.29 -10.74 16.66
CA ASN A 439 13.68 -10.95 16.24
C ASN A 439 13.80 -11.98 15.11
N ASN A 440 12.68 -12.46 14.55
CA ASN A 440 12.64 -13.42 13.45
C ASN A 440 12.50 -12.70 12.10
N GLU A 441 13.34 -13.07 11.13
CA GLU A 441 13.33 -12.52 9.77
C GLU A 441 12.00 -12.78 9.02
N GLU A 442 11.38 -13.94 9.26
CA GLU A 442 10.10 -14.32 8.64
C GLU A 442 8.97 -13.38 9.07
N ASP A 443 9.00 -12.89 10.30
CA ASP A 443 7.97 -11.99 10.84
C ASP A 443 8.05 -10.61 10.20
N VAL A 444 9.27 -10.10 9.98
CA VAL A 444 9.51 -8.82 9.31
C VAL A 444 9.09 -8.91 7.85
N THR A 445 9.45 -10.01 7.19
CA THR A 445 9.06 -10.27 5.80
C THR A 445 7.54 -10.29 5.68
N TYR A 446 6.88 -11.04 6.56
CA TYR A 446 5.43 -11.11 6.61
C TYR A 446 4.77 -9.75 6.90
N PHE A 447 5.37 -8.91 7.75
CA PHE A 447 4.90 -7.54 7.97
C PHE A 447 4.88 -6.73 6.67
N PHE A 448 5.98 -6.73 5.91
CA PHE A 448 6.05 -6.00 4.65
C PHE A 448 5.04 -6.54 3.63
N ASP A 449 4.98 -7.86 3.47
CA ASP A 449 4.07 -8.52 2.54
C ASP A 449 2.60 -8.24 2.91
N PHE A 450 2.27 -8.22 4.20
CA PHE A 450 0.93 -7.92 4.66
C PHE A 450 0.55 -6.45 4.44
N MET A 451 1.46 -5.51 4.69
CA MET A 451 1.21 -4.08 4.43
C MET A 451 1.02 -3.81 2.93
N GLU A 452 1.81 -4.47 2.07
CA GLU A 452 1.62 -4.43 0.62
C GLU A 452 0.25 -5.00 0.24
N TYR A 453 -0.10 -6.20 0.72
CA TYR A 453 -1.41 -6.81 0.50
C TYR A 453 -2.56 -5.88 0.91
N VAL A 454 -2.48 -5.25 2.08
CA VAL A 454 -3.53 -4.33 2.57
C VAL A 454 -3.67 -3.14 1.63
N TYR A 455 -2.56 -2.55 1.20
CA TYR A 455 -2.57 -1.41 0.27
C TYR A 455 -3.12 -1.82 -1.10
N GLU A 456 -2.61 -2.91 -1.68
CA GLU A 456 -3.02 -3.35 -3.01
C GLU A 456 -4.49 -3.76 -3.06
N LYS A 457 -4.96 -4.54 -2.08
CA LYS A 457 -6.33 -5.04 -2.04
C LYS A 457 -7.34 -3.98 -1.69
N TYR A 458 -7.11 -3.21 -0.62
CA TYR A 458 -8.15 -2.33 -0.07
C TYR A 458 -8.02 -0.88 -0.54
N ILE A 459 -6.83 -0.42 -0.92
CA ILE A 459 -6.61 0.96 -1.41
C ILE A 459 -6.58 1.01 -2.94
N LEU A 460 -5.83 0.10 -3.58
CA LEU A 460 -5.72 0.05 -5.05
C LEU A 460 -6.76 -0.86 -5.72
N TYR A 461 -7.53 -1.64 -4.95
CA TYR A 461 -8.53 -2.58 -5.44
C TYR A 461 -7.97 -3.60 -6.45
N LYS A 462 -6.70 -3.99 -6.30
CA LYS A 462 -6.07 -5.05 -7.08
C LYS A 462 -6.45 -6.42 -6.53
N SER A 463 -6.48 -7.42 -7.41
CA SER A 463 -6.55 -8.81 -6.99
C SER A 463 -5.24 -9.19 -6.29
N SER A 464 -5.31 -9.44 -4.99
CA SER A 464 -4.15 -9.77 -4.15
C SER A 464 -4.55 -10.88 -3.18
N SER A 465 -3.67 -11.87 -3.01
CA SER A 465 -3.85 -12.97 -2.05
C SER A 465 -3.25 -12.64 -0.70
N LEU A 466 -3.88 -13.10 0.38
CA LEU A 466 -3.33 -12.96 1.72
C LEU A 466 -1.96 -13.68 1.79
N PRO A 467 -0.89 -13.05 2.30
CA PRO A 467 0.39 -13.71 2.48
C PRO A 467 0.25 -14.89 3.45
N VAL A 468 1.06 -15.93 3.24
CA VAL A 468 0.99 -17.18 4.01
C VAL A 468 2.03 -17.13 5.13
N LYS A 469 1.58 -17.42 6.35
CA LYS A 469 2.43 -17.72 7.50
C LYS A 469 1.70 -18.73 8.37
N ASP A 470 2.30 -19.89 8.57
CA ASP A 470 1.65 -21.05 9.18
C ASP A 470 1.06 -20.70 10.55
N ASP A 471 -0.22 -21.03 10.72
CA ASP A 471 -1.03 -20.85 11.94
C ASP A 471 -1.03 -19.43 12.56
N PHE A 472 -0.62 -18.40 11.82
CA PHE A 472 -0.51 -17.04 12.37
C PHE A 472 -1.82 -16.25 12.33
N ILE A 473 -2.50 -16.20 11.18
CA ILE A 473 -3.85 -15.63 11.04
C ILE A 473 -4.72 -16.53 10.16
N GLN A 474 -6.01 -16.58 10.48
CA GLN A 474 -7.02 -17.22 9.64
C GLN A 474 -7.68 -16.21 8.70
N ASN A 475 -7.73 -14.94 9.13
CA ASN A 475 -8.35 -13.85 8.39
C ASN A 475 -7.51 -12.56 8.41
N ALA A 476 -7.51 -11.82 7.30
CA ALA A 476 -6.91 -10.50 7.21
C ALA A 476 -7.45 -9.53 8.27
N SER A 477 -8.73 -9.64 8.64
CA SER A 477 -9.38 -8.79 9.65
C SER A 477 -8.68 -8.85 11.02
N GLU A 478 -8.07 -9.98 11.37
CA GLU A 478 -7.34 -10.18 12.64
C GLU A 478 -6.12 -9.27 12.78
N LEU A 479 -5.53 -8.81 11.67
CA LEU A 479 -4.33 -7.97 11.68
C LEU A 479 -4.59 -6.55 11.15
N ILE A 480 -5.62 -6.36 10.31
CA ILE A 480 -6.10 -5.03 9.91
C ILE A 480 -6.65 -4.27 11.12
N TYR A 481 -7.30 -4.97 12.04
CA TYR A 481 -7.76 -4.38 13.29
C TYR A 481 -6.59 -3.95 14.18
N THR A 482 -6.56 -2.71 14.67
CA THR A 482 -5.38 -2.20 15.41
C THR A 482 -5.54 -2.19 16.94
N GLY A 483 -6.71 -2.49 17.48
CA GLY A 483 -6.90 -2.58 18.93
C GLY A 483 -7.05 -1.23 19.63
N VAL A 484 -6.92 -1.26 20.95
CA VAL A 484 -6.80 -0.07 21.81
C VAL A 484 -5.32 0.27 21.97
N ASP A 485 -4.90 1.36 21.34
CA ASP A 485 -3.50 1.78 21.36
C ASP A 485 -3.09 2.28 22.75
N THR A 486 -1.81 2.19 23.08
CA THR A 486 -1.26 2.74 24.33
C THR A 486 -0.22 3.81 24.03
N LEU A 487 -0.36 4.97 24.67
CA LEU A 487 0.47 6.15 24.49
C LEU A 487 0.82 6.73 25.86
N LYS A 488 2.09 6.68 26.28
CA LYS A 488 2.54 7.17 27.62
C LYS A 488 1.67 6.61 28.77
N ASP A 489 1.49 5.29 28.81
CA ASP A 489 0.65 4.59 29.80
C ASP A 489 -0.85 4.94 29.77
N GLN A 490 -1.29 5.73 28.79
CA GLN A 490 -2.70 6.07 28.55
C GLN A 490 -3.23 5.28 27.36
N LYS A 491 -4.41 4.67 27.53
CA LYS A 491 -5.10 3.96 26.43
C LYS A 491 -5.74 4.99 25.49
N GLN A 492 -5.73 4.74 24.19
CA GLN A 492 -6.26 5.64 23.17
C GLN A 492 -7.10 4.89 22.13
N VAL A 493 -8.22 5.49 21.74
CA VAL A 493 -9.11 5.00 20.67
C VAL A 493 -9.63 6.15 19.83
N HIS A 494 -9.90 5.90 18.55
CA HIS A 494 -10.37 6.87 17.59
C HIS A 494 -11.78 6.55 17.13
N PHE A 495 -12.68 7.52 17.17
CA PHE A 495 -14.07 7.38 16.76
C PHE A 495 -14.51 8.50 15.83
N ILE A 496 -15.48 8.20 14.98
CA ILE A 496 -16.31 9.18 14.30
C ILE A 496 -17.61 9.30 15.09
N LEU A 497 -17.99 10.53 15.43
CA LEU A 497 -19.23 10.87 16.11
C LEU A 497 -20.01 11.84 15.23
N ASP A 498 -21.06 11.35 14.59
CA ASP A 498 -21.96 12.21 13.83
C ASP A 498 -23.04 12.76 14.75
N VAL A 499 -23.29 14.06 14.58
CA VAL A 499 -24.18 14.83 15.43
C VAL A 499 -25.16 15.69 14.64
N ILE A 500 -26.23 16.09 15.32
CA ILE A 500 -27.22 17.10 14.91
C ILE A 500 -27.09 18.28 15.87
N ASP A 501 -27.15 19.50 15.36
CA ASP A 501 -27.11 20.72 16.17
C ASP A 501 -28.43 20.94 16.93
N GLY A 502 -28.34 20.99 18.26
CA GLY A 502 -29.44 21.10 19.22
C GLY A 502 -29.92 19.76 19.80
N GLU A 503 -30.91 19.85 20.72
CA GLU A 503 -31.48 18.70 21.43
C GLU A 503 -32.68 18.11 20.69
N VAL A 504 -32.48 16.94 20.09
CA VAL A 504 -33.54 16.10 19.53
C VAL A 504 -34.06 15.18 20.62
N ASN A 505 -35.38 15.09 20.77
CA ASN A 505 -36.09 14.32 21.78
C ASN A 505 -37.34 13.65 21.16
N ASP A 506 -38.14 12.96 21.96
CA ASP A 506 -39.31 12.21 21.45
C ASP A 506 -40.39 13.12 20.84
N GLU A 507 -40.46 14.38 21.23
CA GLU A 507 -41.46 15.35 20.77
C GLU A 507 -41.09 15.94 19.41
N ASN A 508 -39.80 16.23 19.20
CA ASN A 508 -39.32 16.91 18.00
C ASN A 508 -38.63 15.97 16.98
N LYS A 509 -38.30 14.71 17.32
CA LYS A 509 -37.61 13.78 16.40
C LYS A 509 -38.27 13.61 15.04
N SER A 510 -39.61 13.71 14.97
CA SER A 510 -40.37 13.54 13.72
C SER A 510 -40.24 14.73 12.76
N THR A 511 -39.78 15.89 13.23
CA THR A 511 -39.59 17.09 12.40
C THR A 511 -38.20 17.14 11.77
N TYR A 512 -37.26 16.31 12.21
CA TYR A 512 -35.90 16.24 11.68
C TYR A 512 -35.77 15.27 10.51
N TYR A 513 -35.09 15.72 9.46
CA TYR A 513 -34.73 14.92 8.30
C TYR A 513 -33.91 13.71 8.72
N CYS A 514 -34.28 12.50 8.28
CA CYS A 514 -33.49 11.28 8.47
C CYS A 514 -32.45 11.15 7.35
N PRO A 515 -31.18 11.54 7.57
CA PRO A 515 -30.15 11.42 6.55
C PRO A 515 -29.86 9.97 6.15
N PHE A 516 -30.07 9.04 7.09
CA PHE A 516 -29.79 7.62 6.89
C PHE A 516 -30.65 7.04 5.76
N MET A 517 -31.98 7.21 5.78
CA MET A 517 -32.86 6.57 4.78
C MET A 517 -32.62 7.05 3.35
N ASN A 518 -32.21 8.30 3.14
CA ASN A 518 -32.01 8.85 1.79
C ASN A 518 -30.57 8.70 1.29
N HIS A 519 -29.56 9.01 2.11
CA HIS A 519 -28.16 8.97 1.69
C HIS A 519 -27.59 7.55 1.74
N TYR A 520 -28.00 6.71 2.69
CA TYR A 520 -27.58 5.30 2.74
C TYR A 520 -28.21 4.48 1.61
N MET A 521 -29.50 4.69 1.29
CA MET A 521 -30.10 4.08 0.08
C MET A 521 -29.47 4.63 -1.20
N GLY A 522 -29.15 5.93 -1.26
CA GLY A 522 -28.38 6.50 -2.36
C GLY A 522 -26.99 5.87 -2.49
N PHE A 523 -26.32 5.62 -1.38
CA PHE A 523 -25.02 4.95 -1.29
C PHE A 523 -25.11 3.49 -1.73
N LEU A 524 -26.04 2.70 -1.17
CA LEU A 524 -26.27 1.30 -1.55
C LEU A 524 -26.65 1.17 -3.02
N LEU A 525 -27.47 2.10 -3.54
CA LEU A 525 -27.83 2.14 -4.95
C LEU A 525 -26.64 2.55 -5.84
N SER A 526 -25.82 3.50 -5.40
CA SER A 526 -24.61 3.90 -6.13
C SER A 526 -23.59 2.77 -6.18
N ASP A 527 -23.38 2.06 -5.07
CA ASP A 527 -22.47 0.91 -5.00
C ASP A 527 -22.98 -0.27 -5.85
N PHE A 528 -24.29 -0.50 -5.85
CA PHE A 528 -24.93 -1.49 -6.71
C PHE A 528 -24.80 -1.15 -8.21
N THR A 529 -24.87 0.13 -8.57
CA THR A 529 -24.88 0.57 -9.98
C THR A 529 -23.49 0.87 -10.55
N GLN A 530 -22.50 1.17 -9.71
CA GLN A 530 -21.11 1.42 -10.07
C GLN A 530 -20.17 0.87 -8.97
N PRO A 531 -19.88 -0.44 -8.96
CA PRO A 531 -18.86 -0.97 -8.07
C PRO A 531 -17.51 -0.29 -8.39
N ASN A 532 -16.86 0.27 -7.36
CA ASN A 532 -15.51 0.86 -7.36
C ASN A 532 -15.36 2.38 -7.66
N THR A 533 -16.43 3.16 -7.80
CA THR A 533 -16.29 4.64 -7.94
C THR A 533 -16.23 5.40 -6.62
N PHE A 534 -16.61 4.77 -5.51
CA PHE A 534 -16.48 5.32 -4.16
C PHE A 534 -15.35 4.64 -3.41
N VAL A 535 -14.49 5.44 -2.76
CA VAL A 535 -13.39 4.98 -1.91
C VAL A 535 -13.97 4.25 -0.70
N LYS A 536 -14.22 2.93 -0.81
CA LYS A 536 -14.85 2.10 0.23
C LYS A 536 -14.04 2.03 1.52
N TRP A 537 -12.73 2.22 1.45
CA TRP A 537 -11.84 1.99 2.58
C TRP A 537 -11.80 3.15 3.58
N LYS A 538 -12.08 4.40 3.16
CA LYS A 538 -11.93 5.59 4.01
C LYS A 538 -13.27 5.99 4.63
N ALA A 539 -13.37 5.82 5.94
CA ALA A 539 -14.51 6.27 6.72
C ALA A 539 -14.36 7.76 7.10
N GLU A 540 -15.39 8.53 6.80
CA GLU A 540 -15.48 9.95 7.14
C GLU A 540 -16.80 10.27 7.86
N PRO A 541 -16.81 11.32 8.71
CA PRO A 541 -18.05 11.89 9.21
C PRO A 541 -18.96 12.33 8.06
N TYR A 542 -20.25 12.48 8.32
CA TYR A 542 -21.15 13.08 7.34
C TYR A 542 -20.64 14.47 6.93
N ASN A 543 -20.79 14.81 5.66
CA ASN A 543 -20.34 16.09 5.12
C ASN A 543 -21.34 17.23 5.33
N PHE A 544 -22.37 17.01 6.15
CA PHE A 544 -23.36 18.00 6.53
C PHE A 544 -23.73 17.84 8.00
N ILE A 545 -24.25 18.93 8.56
CA ILE A 545 -24.89 18.95 9.86
C ILE A 545 -26.33 19.43 9.70
N VAL A 546 -27.27 18.73 10.31
CA VAL A 546 -28.67 19.16 10.41
C VAL A 546 -28.78 20.05 11.64
N SER A 547 -29.41 21.22 11.51
CA SER A 547 -29.60 22.14 12.64
C SER A 547 -31.06 22.23 13.04
N THR A 548 -31.30 22.20 14.35
CA THR A 548 -32.62 22.36 14.94
C THR A 548 -33.19 23.77 14.74
N SER A 549 -32.36 24.81 14.90
CA SER A 549 -32.74 26.22 14.73
C SER A 549 -33.22 26.55 13.30
N ALA A 550 -32.50 26.07 12.29
CA ALA A 550 -32.83 26.30 10.88
C ALA A 550 -34.16 25.67 10.42
N ILE A 551 -34.68 24.70 11.17
CA ILE A 551 -35.97 24.05 10.92
C ILE A 551 -37.08 24.76 11.70
N GLN A 552 -36.82 25.17 12.94
CA GLN A 552 -37.74 25.99 13.73
C GLN A 552 -38.12 27.26 12.95
N ASP A 553 -37.15 27.99 12.37
CA ASP A 553 -37.39 29.22 11.59
C ASP A 553 -38.28 28.99 10.35
N LYS A 554 -38.23 27.80 9.75
CA LYS A 554 -39.13 27.41 8.64
C LYS A 554 -40.56 27.13 9.10
N ILE A 555 -40.72 26.60 10.32
CA ILE A 555 -42.03 26.31 10.91
C ILE A 555 -42.68 27.62 11.38
N THR A 556 -41.93 28.52 12.01
CA THR A 556 -42.45 29.83 12.47
C THR A 556 -42.80 30.78 11.33
N SER A 557 -42.16 30.65 10.16
CA SER A 557 -42.44 31.48 8.97
C SER A 557 -43.59 30.98 8.09
N THR A 558 -44.19 29.82 8.41
CA THR A 558 -45.29 29.24 7.61
C THR A 558 -46.70 29.46 8.18
N GLU A 559 -46.85 30.17 9.31
CA GLU A 559 -48.17 30.65 9.73
C GLU A 559 -48.50 32.00 9.06
N ASN A 560 -49.47 31.95 8.14
CA ASN A 560 -50.21 33.05 7.51
C ASN A 560 -49.55 33.79 6.31
N LYS A 561 -49.69 33.20 5.12
CA LYS A 561 -50.30 33.85 3.93
C LYS A 561 -50.46 32.86 2.77
N PRO A 562 -51.57 32.91 2.01
CA PRO A 562 -51.66 32.16 0.75
C PRO A 562 -50.77 32.85 -0.29
N VAL A 563 -49.78 32.13 -0.81
CA VAL A 563 -48.85 32.64 -1.82
C VAL A 563 -49.35 32.25 -3.21
N GLU A 564 -49.76 33.25 -3.99
CA GLU A 564 -49.74 33.18 -5.45
C GLU A 564 -48.28 33.07 -5.93
N GLU A 565 -47.99 32.13 -6.83
CA GLU A 565 -46.65 31.94 -7.41
C GLU A 565 -46.25 33.15 -8.28
N PRO A 566 -45.12 33.85 -8.01
CA PRO A 566 -44.60 34.82 -8.94
C PRO A 566 -43.76 34.11 -10.02
N VAL A 567 -44.15 34.33 -11.27
CA VAL A 567 -43.36 33.95 -12.45
C VAL A 567 -42.14 34.89 -12.54
N LEU A 568 -40.94 34.37 -12.27
CA LEU A 568 -39.69 35.12 -12.42
C LEU A 568 -39.18 35.02 -13.86
N VAL A 569 -39.16 36.16 -14.56
CA VAL A 569 -38.47 36.33 -15.86
C VAL A 569 -36.96 36.54 -15.61
N PRO A 570 -36.03 35.84 -16.31
CA PRO A 570 -34.60 36.00 -16.06
C PRO A 570 -34.02 37.28 -16.68
N THR A 571 -33.16 38.00 -15.94
CA THR A 571 -32.30 39.12 -16.41
C THR A 571 -30.85 38.68 -16.63
N SER A 572 -30.06 39.47 -17.37
CA SER A 572 -28.66 39.20 -17.78
C SER A 572 -27.68 38.92 -16.63
N ASP A 573 -27.91 39.48 -15.44
CA ASP A 573 -27.02 39.33 -14.27
C ASP A 573 -27.05 37.91 -13.69
N THR A 574 -28.10 37.13 -13.99
CA THR A 574 -28.18 35.71 -13.58
C THR A 574 -27.36 34.77 -14.47
N LEU A 575 -26.80 35.27 -15.57
CA LEU A 575 -26.14 34.45 -16.60
C LEU A 575 -24.64 34.26 -16.31
N ASP A 576 -23.95 35.31 -15.88
CA ASP A 576 -22.52 35.25 -15.55
C ASP A 576 -22.28 34.57 -14.17
N ASP A 577 -23.20 34.72 -13.21
CA ASP A 577 -23.18 33.98 -11.94
C ASP A 577 -23.35 32.46 -12.11
N ASN A 578 -24.16 32.03 -13.07
CA ASN A 578 -24.33 30.61 -13.38
C ASN A 578 -23.12 30.06 -14.14
N TRP A 579 -22.49 30.88 -14.98
CA TRP A 579 -21.26 30.54 -15.68
C TRP A 579 -20.09 30.32 -14.71
N GLU A 580 -19.89 31.24 -13.75
CA GLU A 580 -18.83 31.09 -12.74
C GLU A 580 -19.02 29.86 -11.86
N LYS A 581 -20.26 29.58 -11.43
CA LYS A 581 -20.57 28.36 -10.67
C LYS A 581 -20.37 27.09 -11.49
N PHE A 582 -20.70 27.14 -12.78
CA PHE A 582 -20.53 25.99 -13.67
C PHE A 582 -19.05 25.67 -13.92
N LYS A 583 -18.24 26.68 -14.24
CA LYS A 583 -16.78 26.54 -14.43
C LYS A 583 -16.11 25.87 -13.23
N ASN A 584 -16.47 26.29 -12.02
CA ASN A 584 -15.89 25.77 -10.79
C ASN A 584 -16.27 24.32 -10.46
N LEU A 585 -17.25 23.72 -11.15
CA LEU A 585 -17.76 22.38 -10.82
C LEU A 585 -17.51 21.34 -11.92
N VAL A 586 -17.51 21.75 -13.19
CA VAL A 586 -17.64 20.80 -14.31
C VAL A 586 -16.38 19.96 -14.55
N ASN A 587 -15.19 20.50 -14.28
CA ASN A 587 -13.91 19.86 -14.65
C ASN A 587 -13.06 19.36 -13.48
N ILE A 588 -13.52 19.47 -12.23
CA ILE A 588 -12.74 19.12 -11.02
C ILE A 588 -12.13 17.71 -11.12
N ALA A 589 -12.94 16.71 -11.48
CA ALA A 589 -12.52 15.31 -11.53
C ALA A 589 -11.55 14.97 -12.69
N SER A 590 -11.43 15.85 -13.70
CA SER A 590 -10.54 15.66 -14.85
C SER A 590 -9.39 16.66 -14.88
N ARG A 591 -9.18 17.40 -13.78
CA ARG A 591 -8.28 18.56 -13.77
C ARG A 591 -6.84 18.21 -14.14
N GLU A 592 -6.32 17.12 -13.61
CA GLU A 592 -4.97 16.64 -13.91
C GLU A 592 -4.76 16.41 -15.42
N LYS A 593 -5.67 15.67 -16.06
CA LYS A 593 -5.63 15.41 -17.52
C LYS A 593 -5.76 16.66 -18.36
N ILE A 594 -6.61 17.61 -17.94
CA ILE A 594 -6.77 18.91 -18.61
C ILE A 594 -5.47 19.71 -18.55
N VAL A 595 -4.83 19.76 -17.38
CA VAL A 595 -3.54 20.45 -17.19
C VAL A 595 -2.45 19.78 -18.02
N ASP A 596 -2.41 18.46 -18.09
CA ASP A 596 -1.45 17.73 -18.93
C ASP A 596 -1.58 18.10 -20.42
N SER A 597 -2.82 18.12 -20.95
CA SER A 597 -3.08 18.56 -22.33
C SER A 597 -2.67 20.02 -22.54
N LEU A 598 -2.98 20.93 -21.61
CA LEU A 598 -2.59 22.34 -21.70
C LEU A 598 -1.08 22.55 -21.62
N LEU A 599 -0.36 21.76 -20.80
CA LEU A 599 1.10 21.79 -20.72
C LEU A 599 1.76 21.33 -22.01
N ILE A 600 1.19 20.34 -22.70
CA ILE A 600 1.66 19.91 -24.03
C ILE A 600 1.49 21.06 -25.04
N LEU A 601 0.35 21.74 -25.02
CA LEU A 601 0.06 22.87 -25.93
C LEU A 601 0.91 24.11 -25.60
N LYS A 602 1.18 24.36 -24.31
CA LYS A 602 2.01 25.48 -23.83
C LYS A 602 3.45 25.41 -24.32
N LYS A 603 3.99 24.21 -24.54
CA LYS A 603 5.34 24.02 -25.13
C LYS A 603 5.46 24.67 -26.52
N GLN A 604 4.36 24.75 -27.27
CA GLN A 604 4.33 25.33 -28.62
C GLN A 604 3.77 26.76 -28.64
N ASN A 605 2.92 27.12 -27.67
CA ASN A 605 2.44 28.48 -27.48
C ASN A 605 2.57 28.89 -26.00
N PRO A 606 3.66 29.57 -25.60
CA PRO A 606 3.94 29.91 -24.22
C PRO A 606 2.91 30.83 -23.53
N ALA A 607 2.03 31.48 -24.30
CA ALA A 607 0.99 32.37 -23.79
C ALA A 607 -0.25 31.64 -23.23
N ILE A 608 -0.29 30.31 -23.28
CA ILE A 608 -1.38 29.51 -22.73
C ILE A 608 -1.30 29.51 -21.19
N ASP A 609 -2.41 29.89 -20.55
CA ASP A 609 -2.64 29.72 -19.11
C ASP A 609 -3.20 28.31 -18.84
N GLU A 610 -2.37 27.46 -18.24
CA GLU A 610 -2.71 26.10 -17.81
C GLU A 610 -3.73 26.06 -16.67
N THR A 611 -4.01 27.21 -16.05
CA THR A 611 -4.99 27.33 -14.96
C THR A 611 -6.39 27.71 -15.44
N ASP A 612 -6.56 28.14 -16.70
CA ASP A 612 -7.86 28.51 -17.28
C ASP A 612 -8.09 27.82 -18.63
N GLU A 613 -8.63 26.60 -18.58
CA GLU A 613 -8.99 25.83 -19.76
C GLU A 613 -10.09 26.51 -20.58
N PHE A 614 -10.96 27.30 -19.95
CA PHE A 614 -12.06 27.96 -20.64
C PHE A 614 -11.58 29.16 -21.43
N ALA A 615 -10.57 29.89 -20.96
CA ALA A 615 -9.89 30.92 -21.75
C ALA A 615 -9.21 30.33 -23.00
N PHE A 616 -8.58 29.16 -22.87
CA PHE A 616 -8.00 28.44 -24.01
C PHE A 616 -9.08 28.05 -25.03
N VAL A 617 -10.18 27.42 -24.58
CA VAL A 617 -11.29 27.01 -25.45
C VAL A 617 -11.99 28.21 -26.07
N GLN A 618 -12.16 29.32 -25.33
CA GLN A 618 -12.76 30.55 -25.87
C GLN A 618 -11.96 31.12 -27.04
N THR A 619 -10.63 31.08 -26.95
CA THR A 619 -9.74 31.61 -27.98
C THR A 619 -9.62 30.69 -29.19
N ASN A 620 -9.47 29.39 -28.96
CA ASN A 620 -9.10 28.43 -30.01
C ASN A 620 -10.29 27.62 -30.56
N ASN A 621 -11.42 27.59 -29.84
CA ASN A 621 -12.64 26.89 -30.26
C ASN A 621 -13.91 27.62 -29.79
N PRO A 622 -14.22 28.79 -30.39
CA PRO A 622 -15.34 29.63 -29.96
C PRO A 622 -16.71 28.94 -30.06
N SER A 623 -16.86 27.99 -30.99
CA SER A 623 -18.08 27.22 -31.19
C SER A 623 -18.34 26.28 -30.01
N LEU A 624 -17.32 25.54 -29.55
CA LEU A 624 -17.42 24.71 -28.35
C LEU A 624 -17.65 25.56 -27.10
N PHE A 625 -16.90 26.66 -26.96
CA PHE A 625 -17.07 27.59 -25.84
C PHE A 625 -18.52 28.12 -25.75
N SER A 626 -19.07 28.56 -26.89
CA SER A 626 -20.46 29.04 -26.97
C SER A 626 -21.46 27.94 -26.58
N ALA A 627 -21.25 26.70 -27.04
CA ALA A 627 -22.10 25.56 -26.66
C ALA A 627 -22.06 25.27 -25.15
N ILE A 628 -20.87 25.32 -24.54
CA ILE A 628 -20.69 25.12 -23.10
C ILE A 628 -21.32 26.28 -22.30
N LYS A 629 -21.11 27.53 -22.74
CA LYS A 629 -21.75 28.70 -22.11
C LYS A 629 -23.27 28.64 -22.24
N ASN A 630 -23.80 28.17 -23.37
CA ASN A 630 -25.24 28.02 -23.57
C ASN A 630 -25.85 26.93 -22.69
N ILE A 631 -25.18 25.79 -22.50
CA ILE A 631 -25.72 24.75 -21.61
C ILE A 631 -25.64 25.17 -20.13
N SER A 632 -24.64 25.96 -19.73
CA SER A 632 -24.49 26.45 -18.35
C SER A 632 -25.70 27.28 -17.88
N LYS A 633 -26.45 27.88 -18.82
CA LYS A 633 -27.71 28.59 -18.55
C LYS A 633 -28.76 27.71 -17.86
N HIS A 634 -28.62 26.38 -17.95
CA HIS A 634 -29.57 25.40 -17.44
C HIS A 634 -29.11 24.71 -16.14
N ILE A 635 -28.13 25.28 -15.41
CA ILE A 635 -27.61 24.73 -14.14
C ILE A 635 -28.70 24.49 -13.08
N LYS A 636 -29.82 25.24 -13.12
CA LYS A 636 -30.96 25.05 -12.23
C LYS A 636 -31.85 23.89 -12.74
N LYS A 637 -32.04 22.85 -11.91
CA LYS A 637 -32.78 21.60 -12.24
C LYS A 637 -34.18 21.77 -12.86
N ARG A 638 -34.81 22.95 -12.71
CA ARG A 638 -36.12 23.27 -13.29
C ARG A 638 -36.11 23.50 -14.81
N ASP A 639 -34.95 23.86 -15.39
CA ASP A 639 -34.82 24.28 -16.79
C ASP A 639 -34.41 23.14 -17.76
N LEU A 640 -34.16 21.94 -17.21
CA LEU A 640 -33.73 20.73 -17.94
C LEU A 640 -34.81 20.12 -18.86
N ASN A 641 -36.04 20.64 -18.83
CA ASN A 641 -37.16 20.16 -19.66
C ASN A 641 -37.45 21.05 -20.87
N THR A 642 -36.68 22.12 -21.06
CA THR A 642 -36.86 23.06 -22.18
C THR A 642 -36.33 22.48 -23.49
N MET A 643 -36.91 22.89 -24.63
CA MET A 643 -36.44 22.51 -25.96
C MET A 643 -34.99 22.97 -26.19
N GLY A 644 -34.68 24.21 -25.80
CA GLY A 644 -33.32 24.76 -25.90
C GLY A 644 -32.27 24.00 -25.09
N PHE A 645 -32.59 23.46 -23.90
CA PHE A 645 -31.67 22.59 -23.17
C PHE A 645 -31.35 21.31 -23.94
N ARG A 646 -32.37 20.67 -24.54
CA ARG A 646 -32.19 19.42 -25.30
C ARG A 646 -31.33 19.64 -26.54
N GLU A 647 -31.56 20.74 -27.26
CA GLU A 647 -30.76 21.15 -28.41
C GLU A 647 -29.32 21.43 -28.00
N ASN A 648 -29.08 22.23 -26.96
CA ASN A 648 -27.73 22.53 -26.45
C ASN A 648 -26.98 21.27 -25.97
N LEU A 649 -27.67 20.36 -25.28
CA LEU A 649 -27.11 19.09 -24.82
C LEU A 649 -26.78 18.16 -26.00
N GLN A 650 -27.62 18.13 -27.03
CA GLN A 650 -27.38 17.35 -28.24
C GLN A 650 -26.16 17.87 -29.01
N THR A 651 -26.07 19.19 -29.20
CA THR A 651 -24.91 19.85 -29.82
C THR A 651 -23.60 19.52 -29.08
N LEU A 652 -23.59 19.53 -27.74
CA LEU A 652 -22.40 19.17 -26.97
C LEU A 652 -22.01 17.70 -27.09
N LYS A 653 -22.97 16.78 -27.23
CA LYS A 653 -22.68 15.37 -27.50
C LYS A 653 -22.06 15.18 -28.87
N GLU A 654 -22.53 15.91 -29.87
CA GLU A 654 -21.97 15.88 -31.22
C GLU A 654 -20.52 16.39 -31.23
N PHE A 655 -20.24 17.49 -30.53
CA PHE A 655 -18.88 17.95 -30.30
C PHE A 655 -18.02 16.90 -29.60
N THR A 656 -18.52 16.32 -28.50
CA THR A 656 -17.81 15.27 -27.75
C THR A 656 -17.41 14.11 -28.65
N ASN A 657 -18.36 13.57 -29.41
CA ASN A 657 -18.12 12.45 -30.32
C ASN A 657 -17.12 12.80 -31.43
N ASN A 658 -17.20 14.02 -31.99
CA ASN A 658 -16.31 14.49 -33.04
C ASN A 658 -14.87 14.59 -32.54
N TYR A 659 -14.66 15.29 -31.41
CA TYR A 659 -13.32 15.46 -30.83
C TYR A 659 -12.73 14.13 -30.35
N GLN A 660 -13.54 13.25 -29.75
CA GLN A 660 -13.09 11.91 -29.37
C GLN A 660 -12.62 11.11 -30.58
N SER A 661 -13.36 11.17 -31.70
CA SER A 661 -12.99 10.47 -32.93
C SER A 661 -11.69 11.01 -33.51
N ARG A 662 -11.50 12.34 -33.52
CA ARG A 662 -10.26 12.99 -33.98
C ARG A 662 -9.06 12.70 -33.07
N PHE A 663 -9.28 12.65 -31.75
CA PHE A 663 -8.26 12.24 -30.80
C PHE A 663 -7.76 10.82 -31.08
N VAL A 664 -8.68 9.86 -31.25
CA VAL A 664 -8.33 8.46 -31.56
C VAL A 664 -7.59 8.37 -32.90
N TYR A 665 -8.06 9.09 -33.92
CA TYR A 665 -7.40 9.16 -35.22
C TYR A 665 -5.97 9.73 -35.13
N ASN A 666 -5.77 10.85 -34.44
CA ASN A 666 -4.45 11.47 -34.29
C ASN A 666 -3.50 10.62 -33.43
N LYS A 667 -4.03 9.88 -32.46
CA LYS A 667 -3.25 8.93 -31.67
C LYS A 667 -2.73 7.79 -32.56
N GLN A 668 -3.58 7.19 -33.40
CA GLN A 668 -3.18 6.16 -34.35
C GLN A 668 -2.12 6.69 -35.33
N LEU A 669 -2.31 7.92 -35.82
CA LEU A 669 -1.38 8.55 -36.74
C LEU A 669 0.01 8.79 -36.11
N LEU A 670 0.09 9.06 -34.79
CA LEU A 670 1.36 9.16 -34.05
C LEU A 670 2.03 7.81 -33.86
N ASP A 671 1.26 6.76 -33.61
CA ASP A 671 1.77 5.41 -33.43
C ASP A 671 2.38 4.86 -34.75
N ASP A 672 1.92 5.37 -35.91
CA ASP A 672 2.35 4.95 -37.26
C ASP A 672 3.50 5.81 -37.87
N LEU A 673 3.97 6.86 -37.17
CA LEU A 673 5.00 7.79 -37.69
C LEU A 673 6.43 7.31 -37.43
N SER A 674 7.32 7.38 -38.44
CA SER A 674 8.76 7.14 -38.26
C SER A 674 9.47 8.37 -37.67
N THR A 675 10.54 8.14 -36.89
CA THR A 675 11.29 9.16 -36.13
C THR A 675 11.96 10.27 -36.95
N GLU A 676 11.87 10.26 -38.27
CA GLU A 676 12.56 11.21 -39.17
C GLU A 676 11.69 12.43 -39.57
N GLN A 677 10.40 12.47 -39.17
CA GLN A 677 9.46 13.54 -39.57
C GLN A 677 9.01 14.41 -38.38
N ILE A 678 9.97 15.06 -37.71
CA ILE A 678 9.77 15.84 -36.47
C ILE A 678 8.66 16.89 -36.60
N ASP A 679 8.63 17.66 -37.69
CA ASP A 679 7.61 18.72 -37.89
C ASP A 679 6.17 18.17 -38.04
N GLN A 680 6.03 16.98 -38.63
CA GLN A 680 4.72 16.31 -38.75
C GLN A 680 4.29 15.71 -37.42
N TYR A 681 5.23 15.12 -36.68
CA TYR A 681 5.00 14.60 -35.34
C TYR A 681 4.53 15.69 -34.39
N GLU A 682 5.18 16.86 -34.39
CA GLU A 682 4.81 17.99 -33.52
C GLU A 682 3.42 18.53 -33.83
N LYS A 683 3.05 18.61 -35.12
CA LYS A 683 1.72 19.04 -35.55
C LYS A 683 0.64 18.05 -35.14
N ILE A 684 0.87 16.76 -35.32
CA ILE A 684 -0.13 15.72 -35.00
C ILE A 684 -0.26 15.53 -33.48
N ASN A 685 0.85 15.66 -32.74
CA ASN A 685 0.81 15.61 -31.27
C ASN A 685 0.08 16.82 -30.68
N LYS A 686 0.22 18.00 -31.30
CA LYS A 686 -0.61 19.17 -30.99
C LYS A 686 -2.09 18.89 -31.22
N ASP A 687 -2.45 18.44 -32.42
CA ASP A 687 -3.84 18.17 -32.78
C ASP A 687 -4.44 17.08 -31.87
N LYS A 688 -3.66 16.06 -31.49
CA LYS A 688 -4.08 15.06 -30.48
C LYS A 688 -4.41 15.71 -29.15
N ALA A 689 -3.51 16.53 -28.60
CA ALA A 689 -3.70 17.18 -27.30
C ALA A 689 -4.89 18.16 -27.30
N GLU A 690 -5.11 18.91 -28.38
CA GLU A 690 -6.28 19.79 -28.51
C GLU A 690 -7.59 18.99 -28.54
N ASN A 691 -7.65 17.90 -29.32
CA ASN A 691 -8.85 17.08 -29.42
C ASN A 691 -9.13 16.30 -28.13
N GLU A 692 -8.10 15.87 -27.39
CA GLU A 692 -8.25 15.28 -26.06
C GLU A 692 -8.85 16.29 -25.07
N LEU A 693 -8.31 17.50 -25.03
CA LEU A 693 -8.80 18.59 -24.18
C LEU A 693 -10.27 18.94 -24.49
N TYR A 694 -10.61 19.14 -25.77
CA TYR A 694 -11.97 19.47 -26.18
C TYR A 694 -12.96 18.34 -25.89
N ALA A 695 -12.56 17.08 -26.09
CA ALA A 695 -13.40 15.92 -25.78
C ALA A 695 -13.68 15.82 -24.28
N ILE A 696 -12.66 16.00 -23.43
CA ILE A 696 -12.81 15.95 -21.97
C ILE A 696 -13.75 17.05 -21.49
N ILE A 697 -13.52 18.31 -21.89
CA ILE A 697 -14.33 19.46 -21.43
C ILE A 697 -15.78 19.33 -21.91
N ALA A 698 -16.00 18.95 -23.17
CA ALA A 698 -17.35 18.75 -23.72
C ALA A 698 -18.07 17.60 -23.02
N ASN A 699 -17.39 16.46 -22.81
CA ASN A 699 -17.96 15.30 -22.13
C ASN A 699 -18.31 15.61 -20.67
N ASN A 700 -17.44 16.31 -19.95
CA ASN A 700 -17.69 16.74 -18.58
C ASN A 700 -18.93 17.63 -18.49
N ALA A 701 -19.09 18.58 -19.42
CA ALA A 701 -20.28 19.40 -19.52
C ALA A 701 -21.55 18.57 -19.80
N VAL A 702 -21.47 17.56 -20.66
CA VAL A 702 -22.58 16.61 -20.92
C VAL A 702 -22.91 15.80 -19.66
N GLN A 703 -21.90 15.25 -18.99
CA GLN A 703 -22.07 14.38 -17.81
C GLN A 703 -22.65 15.13 -16.60
N TYR A 704 -22.28 16.40 -16.43
CA TYR A 704 -22.87 17.28 -15.42
C TYR A 704 -24.40 17.31 -15.49
N PHE A 705 -24.96 17.28 -16.70
CA PHE A 705 -26.41 17.30 -16.93
C PHE A 705 -27.05 15.93 -17.20
N GLN A 706 -26.25 14.88 -17.45
CA GLN A 706 -26.71 13.51 -17.66
C GLN A 706 -26.93 12.71 -16.38
N GLN A 707 -26.76 13.31 -15.19
CA GLN A 707 -27.26 12.72 -13.95
C GLN A 707 -28.78 12.53 -14.06
N LYS A 708 -29.20 11.33 -14.47
CA LYS A 708 -30.59 11.01 -14.81
C LYS A 708 -31.52 11.29 -13.63
N GLY A 709 -32.25 12.40 -13.74
CA GLY A 709 -33.61 12.49 -13.23
C GLY A 709 -34.51 11.55 -14.03
N GLY A 710 -34.82 10.38 -13.48
CA GLY A 710 -35.90 9.54 -13.99
C GLY A 710 -37.26 10.11 -13.57
N ARG A 711 -37.94 10.82 -14.48
CA ARG A 711 -39.35 11.21 -14.32
C ARG A 711 -40.23 9.95 -14.29
N LYS A 712 -41.05 9.86 -13.24
CA LYS A 712 -42.18 8.92 -13.08
C LYS A 712 -43.09 8.93 -14.32
N THR A 713 -43.14 7.82 -15.06
CA THR A 713 -44.37 7.43 -15.74
C THR A 713 -45.16 6.54 -14.78
N ARG A 714 -46.20 7.12 -14.16
CA ARG A 714 -47.23 6.33 -13.44
C ARG A 714 -47.92 5.44 -14.47
N LYS A 715 -47.51 4.18 -14.61
CA LYS A 715 -48.44 3.14 -15.04
C LYS A 715 -49.39 2.90 -13.86
N LYS A 716 -50.68 3.15 -14.05
CA LYS A 716 -51.72 2.69 -13.12
C LYS A 716 -51.73 1.17 -13.17
N VAL A 717 -51.00 0.52 -12.26
CA VAL A 717 -51.17 -0.91 -11.99
C VAL A 717 -52.46 -1.03 -11.17
N LYS A 718 -53.48 -1.69 -11.72
CA LYS A 718 -54.69 -2.05 -10.97
C LYS A 718 -54.32 -3.19 -10.03
N PHE A 719 -54.42 -2.96 -8.73
CA PHE A 719 -54.33 -4.03 -7.73
C PHE A 719 -55.67 -4.75 -7.65
N ALA A 720 -55.73 -6.02 -8.07
CA ALA A 720 -56.81 -6.92 -7.67
C ALA A 720 -56.39 -7.62 -6.38
N LYS A 721 -57.13 -7.41 -5.29
CA LYS A 721 -56.92 -8.11 -4.02
C LYS A 721 -57.50 -9.53 -4.14
N LYS A 722 -56.64 -10.55 -4.08
CA LYS A 722 -57.04 -11.89 -3.65
C LYS A 722 -55.93 -12.49 -2.79
N ASN A 723 -56.27 -12.82 -1.54
CA ASN A 723 -55.47 -13.62 -0.60
C ASN A 723 -54.04 -13.14 -0.29
N ASN A 724 -53.88 -11.88 0.14
CA ASN A 724 -52.69 -11.37 0.86
C ASN A 724 -51.30 -11.62 0.25
N ILE A 725 -51.18 -11.84 -1.07
CA ILE A 725 -49.90 -11.91 -1.78
C ILE A 725 -50.01 -11.04 -3.04
N VAL A 726 -49.09 -10.10 -3.21
CA VAL A 726 -48.98 -9.26 -4.41
C VAL A 726 -47.90 -9.87 -5.31
N PHE A 727 -48.30 -10.40 -6.47
CA PHE A 727 -47.38 -10.70 -7.56
C PHE A 727 -47.25 -9.47 -8.47
N ILE A 728 -46.05 -9.21 -8.98
CA ILE A 728 -45.81 -8.27 -10.08
C ILE A 728 -45.51 -9.12 -11.31
N GLU A 729 -46.31 -8.98 -12.37
CA GLU A 729 -45.86 -9.21 -13.75
C GLU A 729 -45.18 -7.95 -14.28
#